data_AF-A0A960SXT3-F1
#
_entry.id   AF-A0A960SXT3-F1
#
_cell.length_a   1.000
_cell.length_b   1.000
_cell.length_c   1.000
_cell.angle_alpha   90.00
_cell.angle_beta   90.00
_cell.angle_gamma   90.00
#
_symmetry.space_group_name_H-M   'P 1'
#
loop_
_entity.id
_entity.type
_entity.pdbx_description
1 polymer ?
#
loop_
_entity_poly.entity_id
_entity_poly.type
_entity_poly.pdbx_seq_one_letter_code
_entity_poly.pdbx_strand_id
1 'polypeptide(L)'
;SVPHSGPGTQAFITIMLMEYYNFTQDKKFLREVAYPAMRMLSRFYAKSLIETKDGHLLVENSASPEIKHPWPHPVPGGEHYQTVGCTYDQSLVWQNHTDLLRAAEILGITDDPFLETVRAQIPRLDPIHIGASGQIKEFREENAYGEIGDPHHRHISQLVGLYPGDLIHSSKPDWMNAASRTLDLRGNDATAWAMAHRMNARARLKEGEKAHEVFRKFIREKTMPNLWSVHPPFQIDGNLGVMAGVAEMLLQSHEGAIEPIPALPKAWSTGSFSGLIARGNFKVSARWENQRLTALSIESRSGKRCRLKIASVAVASVTDESGTPVPFETEGPFVISFPTGKGKVYQIRPETVQLGGETLLITPKSVKPTLRDVAYGPHQRNKLDFWKAGSSKPTPLVFYIHGGGWVSGSKEENNGPSLDLLDKGVSYVSINYRLARGSDTLPCSLHDAARALQFVRSKAAEWNIDPERIIASGGSAGGCSSLWLAYHDDLANPNSDDPVERQSTRVLGAAVIKAQSTIDPRIVAKRLGPSASNHRMIWETVGASSAQALFDDLERFEPLFTESSPLTHVTPDDPPVFASYDADTPAPPERDGIHHAEFGRILKEKCGPLGLECNIGFHGKEERQDALDAFIWRRFREGRAER
;
A
#
# COMPACT_ATOMS: atom_id res chain seq x y z
N SER A 1 42.80 9.06 -19.16
CA SER A 1 41.67 8.13 -19.38
C SER A 1 40.38 8.89 -19.11
N VAL A 2 39.37 8.76 -19.96
CA VAL A 2 38.04 9.28 -19.63
C VAL A 2 37.47 8.45 -18.47
N PRO A 3 37.00 9.10 -17.39
CA PRO A 3 36.53 8.41 -16.20
C PRO A 3 35.27 7.61 -16.50
N HIS A 4 35.14 6.44 -15.87
CA HIS A 4 33.97 5.58 -16.00
C HIS A 4 32.83 5.98 -15.06
N SER A 5 33.03 6.96 -14.18
CA SER A 5 32.02 7.53 -13.27
C SER A 5 32.34 8.99 -12.95
N GLY A 6 31.30 9.75 -12.62
CA GLY A 6 31.43 11.15 -12.22
C GLY A 6 31.88 11.37 -10.77
N PRO A 7 32.08 12.64 -10.38
CA PRO A 7 32.62 13.03 -9.08
C PRO A 7 31.73 12.63 -7.89
N GLY A 8 30.44 12.35 -8.10
CA GLY A 8 29.48 11.97 -7.07
C GLY A 8 29.86 10.71 -6.29
N THR A 9 30.68 9.84 -6.88
CA THR A 9 31.13 8.56 -6.30
C THR A 9 31.65 8.69 -4.86
N GLN A 10 32.31 9.81 -4.53
CA GLN A 10 32.88 10.03 -3.20
C GLN A 10 31.84 10.13 -2.08
N ALA A 11 30.57 10.45 -2.41
CA ALA A 11 29.50 10.58 -1.43
C ALA A 11 29.16 9.25 -0.73
N PHE A 12 29.48 8.09 -1.32
CA PHE A 12 29.28 6.81 -0.63
C PHE A 12 30.06 6.74 0.69
N ILE A 13 31.24 7.38 0.76
CA ILE A 13 32.02 7.46 2.00
C ILE A 13 31.26 8.29 3.04
N THR A 14 30.80 9.47 2.67
CA THR A 14 30.14 10.37 3.62
C THR A 14 28.77 9.88 4.05
N ILE A 15 28.02 9.20 3.18
CA ILE A 15 26.79 8.47 3.54
C ILE A 15 27.10 7.44 4.64
N MET A 16 28.14 6.61 4.49
CA MET A 16 28.51 5.64 5.53
C MET A 16 28.89 6.31 6.86
N LEU A 17 29.61 7.44 6.81
CA LEU A 17 29.96 8.20 8.02
C LEU A 17 28.71 8.78 8.70
N MET A 18 27.77 9.33 7.94
CA MET A 18 26.52 9.84 8.48
C MET A 18 25.65 8.70 9.02
N GLU A 19 25.61 7.55 8.35
CA GLU A 19 24.90 6.36 8.82
C GLU A 19 25.49 5.82 10.13
N TYR A 20 26.81 5.82 10.28
CA TYR A 20 27.43 5.48 11.56
C TYR A 20 26.85 6.34 12.69
N TYR A 21 26.76 7.67 12.51
CA TYR A 21 26.10 8.53 13.49
C TYR A 21 24.62 8.18 13.64
N ASN A 22 23.87 8.01 12.55
CA ASN A 22 22.43 7.73 12.62
C ASN A 22 22.13 6.46 13.42
N PHE A 23 22.95 5.41 13.30
CA PHE A 23 22.76 4.15 14.02
C PHE A 23 23.40 4.12 15.42
N THR A 24 24.41 4.94 15.73
CA THR A 24 25.10 4.93 17.04
C THR A 24 24.73 6.10 17.95
N GLN A 25 24.35 7.23 17.37
CA GLN A 25 24.17 8.53 18.01
C GLN A 25 25.45 9.11 18.64
N ASP A 26 26.64 8.70 18.16
CA ASP A 26 27.93 9.21 18.61
C ASP A 26 28.20 10.62 18.07
N LYS A 27 27.85 11.64 18.88
CA LYS A 27 28.09 13.05 18.55
C LYS A 27 29.58 13.41 18.46
N LYS A 28 30.48 12.68 19.15
CA LYS A 28 31.91 12.93 19.08
C LYS A 28 32.42 12.53 17.70
N PHE A 29 32.09 11.32 17.24
CA PHE A 29 32.40 10.88 15.88
C PHE A 29 31.81 11.80 14.81
N LEU A 30 30.55 12.23 14.97
CA LEU A 30 29.92 13.16 14.03
C LEU A 30 30.72 14.47 13.92
N ARG A 31 31.16 15.03 15.05
CA ARG A 31 31.92 16.29 15.12
C ARG A 31 33.33 16.16 14.57
N GLU A 32 34.05 15.11 14.96
CA GLU A 32 35.50 14.99 14.70
C GLU A 32 35.81 14.34 13.35
N VAL A 33 34.90 13.51 12.81
CA VAL A 33 35.16 12.71 11.61
C VAL A 33 34.16 12.99 10.50
N ALA A 34 32.87 12.74 10.74
CA ALA A 34 31.87 12.76 9.68
C ALA A 34 31.61 14.18 9.14
N TYR A 35 31.41 15.16 10.03
CA TYR A 35 31.13 16.55 9.64
C TYR A 35 32.27 17.18 8.82
N PRO A 36 33.56 17.11 9.26
CA PRO A 36 34.67 17.62 8.45
C PRO A 36 34.76 16.98 7.06
N ALA A 37 34.52 15.66 6.96
CA ALA A 37 34.52 14.95 5.67
C ALA A 37 33.40 15.41 4.74
N MET A 38 32.15 15.47 5.24
CA MET A 38 30.99 15.98 4.50
C MET A 38 31.18 17.42 4.04
N ARG A 39 31.76 18.27 4.90
CA ARG A 39 32.04 19.67 4.60
C ARG A 39 33.10 19.80 3.51
N MET A 40 34.21 19.06 3.63
CA MET A 40 35.26 19.05 2.62
C MET A 40 34.72 18.61 1.25
N LEU A 41 33.93 17.54 1.22
CA LEU A 41 33.34 17.03 -0.01
C LEU A 41 32.32 18.01 -0.59
N SER A 42 31.50 18.66 0.24
CA SER A 42 30.58 19.70 -0.23
C SER A 42 31.32 20.90 -0.85
N ARG A 43 32.48 21.30 -0.30
CA ARG A 43 33.30 22.35 -0.92
C ARG A 43 33.86 21.95 -2.28
N PHE A 44 34.18 20.67 -2.46
CA PHE A 44 34.57 20.14 -3.76
C PHE A 44 33.40 20.17 -4.73
N TYR A 45 32.24 19.63 -4.36
CA TYR A 45 31.05 19.63 -5.21
C TYR A 45 30.59 21.04 -5.59
N ALA A 46 30.61 22.00 -4.66
CA ALA A 46 30.27 23.39 -4.97
C ALA A 46 31.13 24.01 -6.09
N LYS A 47 32.34 23.49 -6.33
CA LYS A 47 33.23 23.91 -7.42
C LYS A 47 33.09 23.08 -8.69
N SER A 48 32.49 21.90 -8.60
CA SER A 48 32.19 21.03 -9.74
C SER A 48 30.83 21.36 -10.38
N LEU A 49 30.05 22.26 -9.77
CA LEU A 49 28.75 22.69 -10.29
C LEU A 49 28.94 23.86 -11.26
N ILE A 50 28.31 23.77 -12.43
CA ILE A 50 28.17 24.86 -13.39
C ILE A 50 26.72 25.32 -13.45
N GLU A 51 26.54 26.63 -13.62
CA GLU A 51 25.22 27.24 -13.73
C GLU A 51 24.70 27.16 -15.17
N THR A 52 23.48 26.66 -15.33
CA THR A 52 22.80 26.63 -16.62
C THR A 52 22.08 27.95 -16.90
N LYS A 53 21.71 28.17 -18.17
CA LYS A 53 20.92 29.35 -18.57
C LYS A 53 19.59 29.47 -17.83
N ASP A 54 19.02 28.34 -17.42
CA ASP A 54 17.75 28.26 -16.70
C ASP A 54 17.92 28.32 -15.17
N GLY A 55 19.13 28.63 -14.67
CA GLY A 55 19.41 28.84 -13.26
C GLY A 55 19.69 27.57 -12.44
N HIS A 56 19.73 26.39 -13.07
CA HIS A 56 20.09 25.13 -12.42
C HIS A 56 21.60 25.02 -12.19
N LEU A 57 22.00 24.22 -11.21
CA LEU A 57 23.39 23.89 -10.92
C LEU A 57 23.64 22.42 -11.24
N LEU A 58 24.42 22.15 -12.28
CA LEU A 58 24.69 20.79 -12.76
C LEU A 58 26.16 20.43 -12.59
N VAL A 59 26.43 19.18 -12.22
CA VAL A 59 27.80 18.66 -12.13
C VAL A 59 28.46 18.63 -13.52
N GLU A 60 29.57 19.34 -13.65
CA GLU A 60 30.44 19.31 -14.83
C GLU A 60 31.27 18.01 -14.85
N ASN A 61 31.56 17.49 -16.05
CA ASN A 61 32.29 16.22 -16.26
C ASN A 61 31.61 15.03 -15.55
N SER A 62 30.30 14.91 -15.78
CA SER A 62 29.44 13.92 -15.15
C SER A 62 29.38 12.63 -15.98
N ALA A 63 29.24 11.49 -15.32
CA ALA A 63 29.09 10.19 -15.99
C ALA A 63 28.34 9.21 -15.08
N SER A 64 27.32 8.54 -15.64
CA SER A 64 26.69 7.41 -14.95
C SER A 64 27.64 6.20 -15.00
N PRO A 65 27.97 5.57 -13.85
CA PRO A 65 28.93 4.48 -13.76
C PRO A 65 28.81 3.43 -14.86
N GLU A 66 29.87 3.30 -15.67
CA GLU A 66 30.13 2.22 -16.63
C GLU A 66 29.14 2.13 -17.81
N ILE A 67 28.28 3.14 -17.99
CA ILE A 67 27.45 3.26 -19.18
C ILE A 67 28.32 3.69 -20.37
N LYS A 68 28.17 2.97 -21.49
CA LYS A 68 28.92 3.22 -22.73
C LYS A 68 28.06 3.93 -23.77
N HIS A 69 28.71 4.58 -24.73
CA HIS A 69 28.00 5.18 -25.87
C HIS A 69 27.21 4.13 -26.67
N PRO A 70 26.04 4.51 -27.23
CA PRO A 70 25.32 3.63 -28.14
C PRO A 70 26.19 3.31 -29.36
N TRP A 71 26.33 2.02 -29.66
CA TRP A 71 26.98 1.55 -30.88
C TRP A 71 26.15 2.03 -32.10
N PRO A 72 26.76 2.56 -33.18
CA PRO A 72 28.17 2.48 -33.56
C PRO A 72 28.99 3.76 -33.36
N HIS A 73 28.51 4.78 -32.65
CA HIS A 73 29.17 6.10 -32.64
C HIS A 73 30.48 6.09 -31.81
N PRO A 74 31.67 6.17 -32.43
CA PRO A 74 32.91 6.32 -31.69
C PRO A 74 33.07 7.79 -31.29
N VAL A 75 33.27 8.05 -30.00
CA VAL A 75 33.58 9.40 -29.50
C VAL A 75 35.09 9.50 -29.24
N PRO A 76 35.77 10.55 -29.72
CA PRO A 76 37.16 10.81 -29.37
C PRO A 76 37.25 11.08 -27.85
N GLY A 77 37.85 10.16 -27.08
CA GLY A 77 38.13 10.38 -25.65
C GLY A 77 38.01 9.14 -24.76
N GLY A 78 37.13 8.17 -25.06
CA GLY A 78 37.01 6.94 -24.28
C GLY A 78 35.71 6.17 -24.51
N GLU A 79 35.55 5.03 -23.83
CA GLU A 79 34.42 4.11 -24.03
C GLU A 79 33.11 4.52 -23.30
N HIS A 80 33.20 5.38 -22.28
CA HIS A 80 32.08 5.68 -21.36
C HIS A 80 31.35 6.97 -21.72
N TYR A 81 30.02 6.96 -21.60
CA TYR A 81 29.16 8.10 -21.91
C TYR A 81 29.38 9.25 -20.92
N GLN A 82 29.84 10.40 -21.42
CA GLN A 82 30.06 11.63 -20.64
C GLN A 82 28.91 12.61 -20.86
N THR A 83 28.50 13.31 -19.80
CA THR A 83 27.41 14.29 -19.82
C THR A 83 27.63 15.42 -18.79
N VAL A 84 26.62 16.25 -18.57
CA VAL A 84 26.54 17.26 -17.53
C VAL A 84 25.31 16.98 -16.65
N GLY A 85 25.54 16.72 -15.37
CA GLY A 85 24.49 16.51 -14.36
C GLY A 85 23.65 15.26 -14.55
N CYS A 86 24.24 14.07 -14.77
CA CYS A 86 23.48 12.83 -14.72
C CYS A 86 22.84 12.61 -13.33
N THR A 87 21.75 11.83 -13.28
CA THR A 87 20.97 11.62 -12.05
C THR A 87 21.81 11.06 -10.90
N TYR A 88 22.79 10.22 -11.21
CA TYR A 88 23.72 9.66 -10.22
C TYR A 88 24.51 10.75 -9.48
N ASP A 89 25.19 11.63 -10.20
CA ASP A 89 26.00 12.68 -9.60
C ASP A 89 25.12 13.71 -8.87
N GLN A 90 24.03 14.16 -9.50
CA GLN A 90 23.13 15.14 -8.89
C GLN A 90 22.52 14.62 -7.58
N SER A 91 22.10 13.36 -7.55
CA SER A 91 21.54 12.73 -6.34
C SER A 91 22.58 12.63 -5.21
N LEU A 92 23.83 12.31 -5.52
CA LEU A 92 24.89 12.15 -4.53
C LEU A 92 25.43 13.49 -4.01
N VAL A 93 25.47 14.52 -4.86
CA VAL A 93 25.74 15.89 -4.42
C VAL A 93 24.63 16.37 -3.49
N TRP A 94 23.37 16.17 -3.87
CA TRP A 94 22.21 16.51 -3.04
C TRP A 94 22.28 15.82 -1.68
N GLN A 95 22.54 14.50 -1.66
CA GLN A 95 22.62 13.73 -0.42
C GLN A 95 23.69 14.28 0.53
N ASN A 96 24.90 14.50 0.03
CA ASN A 96 26.01 15.01 0.86
C ASN A 96 25.76 16.43 1.37
N HIS A 97 25.13 17.30 0.57
CA HIS A 97 24.75 18.64 1.00
C HIS A 97 23.68 18.60 2.10
N THR A 98 22.63 17.80 1.92
CA THR A 98 21.57 17.62 2.92
C THR A 98 22.11 17.04 4.22
N ASP A 99 22.98 16.03 4.15
CA ASP A 99 23.58 15.41 5.34
C ASP A 99 24.54 16.36 6.06
N LEU A 100 25.28 17.22 5.34
CA LEU A 100 26.10 18.28 5.94
C LEU A 100 25.24 19.26 6.76
N LEU A 101 24.11 19.72 6.20
CA LEU A 101 23.20 20.63 6.91
C LEU A 101 22.57 19.96 8.13
N ARG A 102 22.14 18.71 8.00
CA ARG A 102 21.61 17.91 9.12
C ARG A 102 22.65 17.74 10.22
N ALA A 103 23.90 17.43 9.86
CA ALA A 103 24.99 17.31 10.82
C ALA A 103 25.32 18.64 11.51
N ALA A 104 25.32 19.76 10.77
CA ALA A 104 25.51 21.09 11.34
C ALA A 104 24.43 21.41 12.38
N GLU A 105 23.16 21.15 12.06
CA GLU A 105 22.02 21.33 12.97
C GLU A 105 22.18 20.50 14.25
N ILE A 106 22.49 19.20 14.13
CA ILE A 106 22.70 18.29 15.26
C ILE A 106 23.83 18.77 16.19
N LEU A 107 24.88 19.34 15.61
CA LEU A 107 26.06 19.81 16.32
C LEU A 107 25.94 21.25 16.83
N GLY A 108 24.91 22.00 16.41
CA GLY A 108 24.70 23.41 16.73
C GLY A 108 25.67 24.36 16.00
N ILE A 109 26.19 23.97 14.84
CA ILE A 109 27.14 24.78 14.06
C ILE A 109 26.35 25.82 13.24
N THR A 110 26.57 27.09 13.56
CA THR A 110 25.84 28.23 12.94
C THR A 110 26.77 29.31 12.37
N ASP A 111 28.06 29.21 12.68
CA ASP A 111 29.12 30.17 12.36
C ASP A 111 29.92 29.81 11.09
N ASP A 112 29.52 28.77 10.36
CA ASP A 112 30.13 28.39 9.09
C ASP A 112 29.39 29.03 7.90
N PRO A 113 29.92 30.09 7.26
CA PRO A 113 29.24 30.78 6.17
C PRO A 113 29.05 29.91 4.93
N PHE A 114 29.83 28.82 4.79
CA PHE A 114 29.67 27.90 3.67
C PHE A 114 28.33 27.15 3.71
N LEU A 115 27.70 27.02 4.87
CA LEU A 115 26.38 26.39 4.98
C LEU A 115 25.30 27.18 4.22
N GLU A 116 25.42 28.51 4.11
CA GLU A 116 24.49 29.32 3.30
C GLU A 116 24.65 29.04 1.80
N THR A 117 25.89 28.83 1.34
CA THR A 117 26.14 28.40 -0.04
C THR A 117 25.43 27.08 -0.31
N VAL A 118 25.61 26.09 0.57
CA VAL A 118 25.00 24.77 0.42
C VAL A 118 23.47 24.86 0.43
N ARG A 119 22.86 25.62 1.35
CA ARG A 119 21.40 25.86 1.38
C ARG A 119 20.88 26.47 0.10
N ALA A 120 21.59 27.42 -0.48
CA ALA A 120 21.21 28.06 -1.74
C ALA A 120 21.37 27.13 -2.96
N GLN A 121 22.30 26.18 -2.90
CA GLN A 121 22.57 25.25 -4.01
C GLN A 121 21.57 24.09 -4.08
N ILE A 122 21.18 23.49 -2.94
CA ILE A 122 20.27 22.33 -2.87
C ILE A 122 19.03 22.45 -3.78
N PRO A 123 18.22 23.53 -3.72
CA PRO A 123 17.01 23.62 -4.53
C PRO A 123 17.28 23.77 -6.03
N ARG A 124 18.51 24.08 -6.43
CA ARG A 124 18.93 24.31 -7.81
C ARG A 124 19.56 23.08 -8.47
N LEU A 125 19.79 22.00 -7.71
CA LEU A 125 20.40 20.75 -8.22
C LEU A 125 19.47 19.96 -9.15
N ASP A 126 18.16 20.07 -8.98
CA ASP A 126 17.16 19.44 -9.86
C ASP A 126 17.50 17.97 -10.27
N PRO A 127 17.63 17.06 -9.28
CA PRO A 127 18.29 15.76 -9.49
C PRO A 127 17.43 14.71 -10.19
N ILE A 128 16.10 14.77 -10.09
CA ILE A 128 15.19 13.70 -10.52
C ILE A 128 14.28 14.18 -11.64
N HIS A 129 14.31 13.45 -12.76
CA HIS A 129 13.45 13.66 -13.92
C HIS A 129 12.73 12.37 -14.28
N ILE A 130 11.48 12.48 -14.74
CA ILE A 130 10.70 11.34 -15.24
C ILE A 130 10.67 11.42 -16.77
N GLY A 131 11.00 10.31 -17.43
CA GLY A 131 10.98 10.20 -18.88
C GLY A 131 9.65 9.72 -19.45
N ALA A 132 9.55 9.71 -20.78
CA ALA A 132 8.33 9.35 -21.50
C ALA A 132 7.90 7.87 -21.30
N SER A 133 8.81 7.00 -20.84
CA SER A 133 8.49 5.60 -20.51
C SER A 133 8.06 5.40 -19.04
N GLY A 134 7.90 6.50 -18.30
CA GLY A 134 7.59 6.52 -16.87
C GLY A 134 8.78 6.15 -15.97
N GLN A 135 10.01 6.15 -16.50
CA GLN A 135 11.24 5.83 -15.77
C GLN A 135 11.81 7.05 -15.04
N ILE A 136 12.57 6.84 -13.98
CA ILE A 136 13.59 7.81 -13.55
C ILE A 136 14.66 7.87 -14.64
N LYS A 137 14.87 9.08 -15.17
CA LYS A 137 15.88 9.29 -16.21
C LYS A 137 17.28 9.02 -15.67
N GLU A 138 18.13 8.31 -16.42
CA GLU A 138 19.56 8.15 -16.08
C GLU A 138 20.38 9.36 -16.52
N PHE A 139 20.08 9.89 -17.69
CA PHE A 139 20.64 11.12 -18.25
C PHE A 139 19.55 12.17 -18.46
N ARG A 140 19.84 13.45 -18.26
CA ARG A 140 18.82 14.52 -18.34
C ARG A 140 18.25 14.65 -19.76
N GLU A 141 19.12 14.45 -20.74
CA GLU A 141 18.89 14.53 -22.18
C GLU A 141 18.13 13.32 -22.74
N GLU A 142 18.06 12.20 -22.02
CA GLU A 142 17.26 11.06 -22.48
C GLU A 142 15.77 11.38 -22.40
N ASN A 143 14.98 10.89 -23.33
CA ASN A 143 13.53 11.05 -23.33
C ASN A 143 12.84 9.75 -22.91
N ALA A 144 13.02 8.67 -23.68
CA ALA A 144 12.54 7.33 -23.37
C ALA A 144 13.64 6.44 -22.75
N TYR A 145 13.21 5.37 -22.05
CA TYR A 145 14.14 4.44 -21.40
C TYR A 145 14.95 3.66 -22.45
N GLY A 146 16.26 3.56 -22.24
CA GLY A 146 17.18 2.82 -23.11
C GLY A 146 17.62 3.58 -24.36
N GLU A 147 17.32 4.86 -24.48
CA GLU A 147 17.87 5.72 -25.56
C GLU A 147 19.40 5.87 -25.45
N ILE A 148 19.94 5.85 -24.23
CA ILE A 148 21.37 5.95 -23.95
C ILE A 148 21.80 4.74 -23.13
N GLY A 149 22.81 4.03 -23.63
CA GLY A 149 23.40 2.88 -22.94
C GLY A 149 22.60 1.57 -23.08
N ASP A 150 23.01 0.56 -22.33
CA ASP A 150 22.37 -0.75 -22.31
C ASP A 150 21.13 -0.74 -21.38
N PRO A 151 19.91 -1.01 -21.89
CA PRO A 151 18.68 -1.00 -21.09
C PRO A 151 18.64 -2.11 -20.02
N HIS A 152 19.51 -3.12 -20.10
CA HIS A 152 19.63 -4.21 -19.13
C HIS A 152 20.96 -4.18 -18.36
N HIS A 153 21.60 -3.01 -18.32
CA HIS A 153 22.88 -2.86 -17.68
C HIS A 153 22.86 -3.23 -16.18
N ARG A 154 23.99 -3.74 -15.69
CA ARG A 154 24.14 -4.25 -14.32
C ARG A 154 23.95 -3.16 -13.23
N HIS A 155 24.42 -1.93 -13.46
CA HIS A 155 24.19 -0.83 -12.51
C HIS A 155 22.74 -0.34 -12.55
N ILE A 156 22.32 0.33 -11.49
CA ILE A 156 21.08 1.13 -11.41
C ILE A 156 21.42 2.50 -10.79
N SER A 157 22.47 3.13 -11.31
CA SER A 157 23.10 4.34 -10.74
C SER A 157 22.13 5.51 -10.57
N GLN A 158 21.13 5.64 -11.43
CA GLN A 158 20.06 6.63 -11.33
C GLN A 158 19.13 6.43 -10.12
N LEU A 159 19.21 5.27 -9.44
CA LEU A 159 18.40 4.93 -8.27
C LEU A 159 19.17 5.05 -6.95
N VAL A 160 20.36 5.64 -6.93
CA VAL A 160 21.12 5.86 -5.68
C VAL A 160 20.40 6.78 -4.70
N GLY A 161 19.53 7.68 -5.20
CA GLY A 161 18.65 8.51 -4.37
C GLY A 161 17.54 7.73 -3.67
N LEU A 162 17.20 6.52 -4.13
CA LEU A 162 16.25 5.59 -3.48
C LEU A 162 16.97 4.67 -2.48
N TYR A 163 18.11 4.10 -2.89
CA TYR A 163 18.96 3.30 -2.02
C TYR A 163 20.42 3.38 -2.47
N PRO A 164 21.36 3.72 -1.58
CA PRO A 164 21.19 3.85 -0.13
C PRO A 164 20.63 5.20 0.36
N GLY A 165 20.46 6.20 -0.51
CA GLY A 165 20.04 7.56 -0.15
C GLY A 165 18.61 7.68 0.40
N ASP A 166 18.18 8.92 0.65
CA ASP A 166 16.85 9.29 1.14
C ASP A 166 16.14 10.37 0.30
N LEU A 167 16.64 10.66 -0.91
CA LEU A 167 16.05 11.62 -1.87
C LEU A 167 14.71 11.15 -2.46
N ILE A 168 14.58 9.85 -2.76
CA ILE A 168 13.34 9.23 -3.24
C ILE A 168 12.71 8.48 -2.08
N HIS A 169 11.56 8.96 -1.61
CA HIS A 169 10.90 8.48 -0.38
C HIS A 169 9.37 8.63 -0.49
N SER A 170 8.64 8.13 0.52
CA SER A 170 7.18 7.98 0.51
C SER A 170 6.34 9.24 0.30
N SER A 171 6.89 10.43 0.55
CA SER A 171 6.18 11.68 0.26
C SER A 171 6.33 12.14 -1.20
N LYS A 172 7.05 11.38 -2.02
CA LYS A 172 7.25 11.61 -3.46
C LYS A 172 6.74 10.40 -4.26
N PRO A 173 5.42 10.11 -4.23
CA PRO A 173 4.85 8.90 -4.82
C PRO A 173 5.18 8.75 -6.32
N ASP A 174 5.17 9.85 -7.08
CA ASP A 174 5.52 9.83 -8.51
C ASP A 174 6.96 9.34 -8.74
N TRP A 175 7.90 9.72 -7.87
CA TRP A 175 9.31 9.29 -7.97
C TRP A 175 9.47 7.83 -7.55
N MET A 176 8.71 7.36 -6.56
CA MET A 176 8.70 5.94 -6.19
C MET A 176 8.13 5.07 -7.31
N ASN A 177 7.01 5.49 -7.91
CA ASN A 177 6.39 4.79 -9.04
C ASN A 177 7.34 4.74 -10.24
N ALA A 178 8.00 5.86 -10.55
CA ALA A 178 9.00 5.91 -11.61
C ALA A 178 10.22 5.03 -11.31
N ALA A 179 10.68 4.96 -10.05
CA ALA A 179 11.79 4.08 -9.67
C ALA A 179 11.41 2.59 -9.75
N SER A 180 10.18 2.22 -9.37
CA SER A 180 9.66 0.86 -9.57
C SER A 180 9.62 0.50 -11.06
N ARG A 181 9.13 1.43 -11.90
CA ARG A 181 9.12 1.28 -13.35
C ARG A 181 10.53 1.12 -13.92
N THR A 182 11.51 1.92 -13.48
CA THR A 182 12.91 1.77 -13.87
C THR A 182 13.46 0.39 -13.54
N LEU A 183 13.16 -0.15 -12.35
CA LEU A 183 13.59 -1.50 -11.97
C LEU A 183 12.89 -2.60 -12.80
N ASP A 184 11.61 -2.42 -13.14
CA ASP A 184 10.88 -3.35 -14.02
C ASP A 184 11.51 -3.37 -15.42
N LEU A 185 11.90 -2.20 -15.95
CA LEU A 185 12.55 -2.06 -17.25
C LEU A 185 13.99 -2.59 -17.25
N ARG A 186 14.77 -2.37 -16.17
CA ARG A 186 16.15 -2.88 -16.06
C ARG A 186 16.19 -4.40 -16.01
N GLY A 187 15.22 -5.01 -15.32
CA GLY A 187 15.13 -6.45 -15.13
C GLY A 187 16.00 -6.97 -13.97
N ASN A 188 15.82 -8.26 -13.66
CA ASN A 188 16.43 -8.90 -12.49
C ASN A 188 17.73 -9.67 -12.82
N ASP A 189 18.03 -9.92 -14.09
CA ASP A 189 19.24 -10.63 -14.54
C ASP A 189 20.47 -9.72 -14.47
N ALA A 190 21.40 -9.98 -13.54
CA ALA A 190 22.74 -9.37 -13.54
C ALA A 190 23.73 -10.15 -12.65
N THR A 191 24.82 -9.49 -12.27
CA THR A 191 25.82 -9.95 -11.31
C THR A 191 25.24 -9.99 -9.89
N ALA A 192 25.91 -10.69 -8.97
CA ALA A 192 25.43 -10.84 -7.59
C ALA A 192 25.17 -9.49 -6.88
N TRP A 193 26.11 -8.56 -6.92
CA TRP A 193 25.96 -7.24 -6.28
C TRP A 193 24.82 -6.42 -6.89
N ALA A 194 24.64 -6.51 -8.21
CA ALA A 194 23.59 -5.77 -8.91
C ALA A 194 22.21 -6.27 -8.49
N MET A 195 22.05 -7.59 -8.39
CA MET A 195 20.82 -8.19 -7.88
C MET A 195 20.58 -7.80 -6.41
N ALA A 196 21.61 -7.79 -5.57
CA ALA A 196 21.50 -7.35 -4.19
C ALA A 196 21.07 -5.88 -4.09
N HIS A 197 21.61 -4.98 -4.93
CA HIS A 197 21.20 -3.56 -4.97
C HIS A 197 19.73 -3.42 -5.41
N ARG A 198 19.30 -4.15 -6.43
CA ARG A 198 17.89 -4.17 -6.87
C ARG A 198 16.96 -4.68 -5.77
N MET A 199 17.36 -5.72 -5.02
CA MET A 199 16.58 -6.22 -3.87
C MET A 199 16.37 -5.13 -2.81
N ASN A 200 17.42 -4.39 -2.44
CA ASN A 200 17.32 -3.28 -1.49
C ASN A 200 16.44 -2.15 -2.01
N ALA A 201 16.56 -1.79 -3.30
CA ALA A 201 15.72 -0.78 -3.93
C ALA A 201 14.23 -1.19 -3.93
N ARG A 202 13.92 -2.45 -4.27
CA ARG A 202 12.55 -3.01 -4.17
C ARG A 202 12.02 -2.99 -2.74
N ALA A 203 12.87 -3.28 -1.75
CA ALA A 203 12.49 -3.19 -0.34
C ALA A 203 12.11 -1.75 0.05
N ARG A 204 12.88 -0.74 -0.38
CA ARG A 204 12.55 0.69 -0.17
C ARG A 204 11.23 1.10 -0.81
N LEU A 205 10.89 0.53 -1.96
CA LEU A 205 9.60 0.70 -2.64
C LEU A 205 8.43 -0.04 -1.98
N LYS A 206 8.67 -0.76 -0.88
CA LYS A 206 7.67 -1.60 -0.19
C LYS A 206 7.17 -2.77 -1.05
N GLU A 207 7.93 -3.16 -2.08
CA GLU A 207 7.56 -4.21 -3.03
C GLU A 207 8.09 -5.59 -2.57
N GLY A 208 7.57 -6.09 -1.44
CA GLY A 208 8.07 -7.32 -0.80
C GLY A 208 8.11 -8.54 -1.72
N GLU A 209 7.09 -8.73 -2.56
CA GLU A 209 7.07 -9.83 -3.55
C GLU A 209 8.19 -9.71 -4.59
N LYS A 210 8.39 -8.52 -5.16
CA LYS A 210 9.43 -8.29 -6.17
C LYS A 210 10.82 -8.39 -5.55
N ALA A 211 11.02 -7.89 -4.33
CA ALA A 211 12.27 -8.08 -3.59
C ALA A 211 12.57 -9.56 -3.32
N HIS A 212 11.54 -10.33 -2.93
CA HIS A 212 11.66 -11.77 -2.70
C HIS A 212 11.93 -12.56 -3.99
N GLU A 213 11.37 -12.14 -5.14
CA GLU A 213 11.69 -12.72 -6.44
C GLU A 213 13.20 -12.61 -6.74
N VAL A 214 13.76 -11.40 -6.57
CA VAL A 214 15.20 -11.14 -6.74
C VAL A 214 16.02 -12.00 -5.77
N PHE A 215 15.60 -12.07 -4.50
CA PHE A 215 16.26 -12.89 -3.48
C PHE A 215 16.32 -14.37 -3.85
N ARG A 216 15.19 -14.97 -4.24
CA ARG A 216 15.16 -16.39 -4.66
C ARG A 216 16.07 -16.63 -5.87
N LYS A 217 16.02 -15.73 -6.85
CA LYS A 217 16.87 -15.82 -8.04
C LYS A 217 18.34 -15.72 -7.68
N PHE A 218 18.72 -14.80 -6.79
CA PHE A 218 20.08 -14.67 -6.27
C PHE A 218 20.55 -15.98 -5.64
N ILE A 219 19.77 -16.56 -4.73
CA ILE A 219 20.14 -17.82 -4.06
C ILE A 219 20.30 -18.97 -5.07
N ARG A 220 19.46 -19.01 -6.10
CA ARG A 220 19.51 -20.06 -7.13
C ARG A 220 20.68 -19.92 -8.10
N GLU A 221 21.02 -18.69 -8.49
CA GLU A 221 21.87 -18.46 -9.67
C GLU A 221 23.17 -17.70 -9.37
N LYS A 222 23.27 -17.05 -8.21
CA LYS A 222 24.39 -16.19 -7.83
C LYS A 222 25.04 -16.62 -6.52
N THR A 223 24.79 -17.83 -6.07
CA THR A 223 25.34 -18.40 -4.84
C THR A 223 26.01 -19.75 -5.13
N MET A 224 27.27 -19.88 -4.73
CA MET A 224 28.05 -21.12 -4.80
C MET A 224 27.67 -22.09 -3.67
N PRO A 225 28.07 -23.38 -3.74
CA PRO A 225 27.77 -24.37 -2.67
C PRO A 225 28.27 -23.98 -1.27
N ASN A 226 29.33 -23.16 -1.17
CA ASN A 226 29.84 -22.61 0.09
C ASN A 226 29.15 -21.30 0.51
N LEU A 227 28.02 -20.97 -0.12
CA LEU A 227 27.22 -19.75 0.05
C LEU A 227 27.90 -18.44 -0.38
N TRP A 228 29.06 -18.50 -1.03
CA TRP A 228 29.68 -17.30 -1.59
C TRP A 228 28.94 -16.79 -2.81
N SER A 229 28.80 -15.47 -2.91
CA SER A 229 28.20 -14.85 -4.07
C SER A 229 29.15 -14.77 -5.27
N VAL A 230 28.58 -14.86 -6.47
CA VAL A 230 29.36 -14.94 -7.71
C VAL A 230 28.99 -13.83 -8.71
N HIS A 231 30.00 -13.09 -9.15
CA HIS A 231 29.89 -12.09 -10.21
C HIS A 231 29.70 -12.72 -11.60
N PRO A 232 30.54 -13.65 -12.12
CA PRO A 232 31.79 -14.31 -11.62
C PRO A 232 33.09 -13.48 -11.72
N PRO A 233 34.16 -13.85 -10.97
CA PRO A 233 34.26 -14.96 -10.00
C PRO A 233 33.63 -14.57 -8.65
N PHE A 234 34.14 -15.10 -7.53
CA PHE A 234 33.69 -14.69 -6.19
C PHE A 234 33.81 -13.17 -5.98
N GLN A 235 32.74 -12.57 -5.48
CA GLN A 235 32.71 -11.21 -4.97
C GLN A 235 31.83 -11.18 -3.72
N ILE A 236 32.29 -10.55 -2.63
CA ILE A 236 31.61 -10.56 -1.32
C ILE A 236 30.46 -9.55 -1.22
N ASP A 237 30.43 -8.58 -2.12
CA ASP A 237 29.44 -7.51 -2.21
C ASP A 237 27.99 -8.05 -2.29
N GLY A 238 27.76 -9.11 -3.07
CA GLY A 238 26.46 -9.77 -3.18
C GLY A 238 25.98 -10.36 -1.84
N ASN A 239 26.86 -11.05 -1.10
CA ASN A 239 26.55 -11.60 0.22
C ASN A 239 26.10 -10.49 1.20
N LEU A 240 26.90 -9.42 1.31
CA LEU A 240 26.62 -8.31 2.22
C LEU A 240 25.35 -7.55 1.81
N GLY A 241 25.18 -7.31 0.50
CA GLY A 241 24.01 -6.62 -0.03
C GLY A 241 22.72 -7.40 0.18
N VAL A 242 22.73 -8.73 0.06
CA VAL A 242 21.53 -9.56 0.34
C VAL A 242 21.20 -9.58 1.83
N MET A 243 22.20 -9.61 2.72
CA MET A 243 21.95 -9.45 4.16
C MET A 243 21.28 -8.11 4.47
N ALA A 244 21.76 -7.02 3.84
CA ALA A 244 21.13 -5.70 3.96
C ALA A 244 19.71 -5.69 3.38
N GLY A 245 19.48 -6.37 2.25
CA GLY A 245 18.17 -6.46 1.60
C GLY A 245 17.13 -7.16 2.47
N VAL A 246 17.50 -8.28 3.11
CA VAL A 246 16.62 -8.96 4.07
C VAL A 246 16.30 -8.04 5.25
N ALA A 247 17.30 -7.32 5.77
CA ALA A 247 17.08 -6.36 6.86
C ALA A 247 16.13 -5.21 6.43
N GLU A 248 16.33 -4.62 5.25
CA GLU A 248 15.46 -3.55 4.71
C GLU A 248 14.04 -4.03 4.38
N MET A 249 13.84 -5.32 4.08
CA MET A 249 12.49 -5.90 3.94
C MET A 249 11.76 -6.01 5.29
N LEU A 250 12.52 -6.23 6.37
CA LEU A 250 12.00 -6.47 7.72
C LEU A 250 11.97 -5.22 8.61
N LEU A 251 12.81 -4.22 8.36
CA LEU A 251 12.91 -3.01 9.16
C LEU A 251 13.47 -1.85 8.33
N GLN A 252 12.74 -0.74 8.28
CA GLN A 252 13.23 0.52 7.72
C GLN A 252 13.20 1.64 8.77
N SER A 253 14.07 2.63 8.61
CA SER A 253 14.17 3.75 9.56
C SER A 253 14.71 5.05 8.95
N HIS A 254 14.71 5.17 7.62
CA HIS A 254 15.31 6.30 6.91
C HIS A 254 14.37 7.52 6.84
N GLU A 255 13.05 7.31 6.83
CA GLU A 255 12.04 8.39 6.74
C GLU A 255 11.65 9.00 8.11
N GLY A 256 12.59 9.00 9.06
CA GLY A 256 12.40 9.63 10.37
C GLY A 256 11.49 8.88 11.35
N ALA A 257 11.05 7.66 11.03
CA ALA A 257 10.33 6.76 11.92
C ALA A 257 10.78 5.31 11.70
N ILE A 258 10.73 4.49 12.76
CA ILE A 258 10.96 3.04 12.68
C ILE A 258 9.73 2.41 12.01
N GLU A 259 9.93 1.62 10.97
CA GLU A 259 8.87 0.92 10.25
C GLU A 259 9.19 -0.59 10.22
N PRO A 260 8.53 -1.41 11.04
CA PRO A 260 8.70 -2.86 11.03
C PRO A 260 7.94 -3.49 9.85
N ILE A 261 8.48 -4.58 9.32
CA ILE A 261 7.95 -5.40 8.21
C ILE A 261 7.45 -4.59 6.98
N PRO A 262 8.20 -3.57 6.51
CA PRO A 262 7.75 -2.65 5.46
C PRO A 262 7.57 -3.31 4.09
N ALA A 263 8.28 -4.41 3.80
CA ALA A 263 8.23 -5.09 2.50
C ALA A 263 8.22 -6.62 2.70
N LEU A 264 7.28 -7.12 3.50
CA LEU A 264 7.13 -8.54 3.80
C LEU A 264 6.49 -9.29 2.62
N PRO A 265 7.13 -10.34 2.07
CA PRO A 265 6.51 -11.20 1.07
C PRO A 265 5.52 -12.18 1.72
N LYS A 266 4.47 -12.56 0.98
CA LYS A 266 3.47 -13.59 1.33
C LYS A 266 4.10 -14.92 1.70
N ALA A 267 5.25 -15.25 1.09
CA ALA A 267 6.01 -16.45 1.41
C ALA A 267 6.51 -16.47 2.87
N TRP A 268 6.67 -15.30 3.51
CA TRP A 268 7.06 -15.16 4.92
C TRP A 268 5.82 -14.83 5.75
N SER A 269 4.76 -15.64 5.63
CA SER A 269 3.47 -15.36 6.28
C SER A 269 3.55 -15.29 7.81
N THR A 270 4.41 -16.10 8.42
CA THR A 270 4.63 -16.13 9.87
C THR A 270 6.13 -16.17 10.15
N GLY A 271 6.58 -15.38 11.13
CA GLY A 271 7.99 -15.32 11.47
C GLY A 271 8.33 -14.32 12.56
N SER A 272 9.63 -14.17 12.80
CA SER A 272 10.16 -13.20 13.75
C SER A 272 11.57 -12.78 13.38
N PHE A 273 11.98 -11.60 13.84
CA PHE A 273 13.38 -11.18 13.88
C PHE A 273 13.73 -10.60 15.25
N SER A 274 15.01 -10.64 15.61
CA SER A 274 15.49 -10.06 16.85
C SER A 274 16.82 -9.33 16.66
N GLY A 275 16.91 -8.12 17.20
CA GLY A 275 18.18 -7.41 17.34
C GLY A 275 18.59 -6.54 16.15
N LEU A 276 17.70 -6.29 15.18
CA LEU A 276 17.98 -5.30 14.13
C LEU A 276 18.07 -3.90 14.75
N ILE A 277 18.98 -3.07 14.26
CA ILE A 277 19.13 -1.69 14.75
C ILE A 277 18.41 -0.76 13.78
N ALA A 278 17.69 0.23 14.32
CA ALA A 278 17.10 1.33 13.58
C ALA A 278 17.85 2.64 13.89
N ARG A 279 17.82 3.59 12.94
CA ARG A 279 18.35 4.96 13.13
C ARG A 279 17.73 5.59 14.39
N GLY A 280 18.54 6.38 15.11
CA GLY A 280 18.24 6.82 16.48
C GLY A 280 18.83 5.91 17.56
N ASN A 281 19.51 4.83 17.17
CA ASN A 281 20.08 3.79 18.04
C ASN A 281 18.99 3.07 18.86
N PHE A 282 18.05 2.48 18.14
CA PHE A 282 17.00 1.62 18.70
C PHE A 282 17.24 0.19 18.27
N LYS A 283 17.28 -0.76 19.22
CA LYS A 283 17.31 -2.19 18.89
C LYS A 283 15.88 -2.72 18.85
N VAL A 284 15.50 -3.33 17.73
CA VAL A 284 14.14 -3.72 17.42
C VAL A 284 14.06 -5.24 17.25
N SER A 285 13.01 -5.83 17.81
CA SER A 285 12.64 -7.23 17.60
C SER A 285 11.14 -7.29 17.33
N ALA A 286 10.70 -8.12 16.38
CA ALA A 286 9.30 -8.21 15.98
C ALA A 286 8.88 -9.66 15.74
N ARG A 287 7.58 -9.93 15.93
CA ARG A 287 6.91 -11.17 15.54
C ARG A 287 5.70 -10.85 14.68
N TRP A 288 5.41 -11.71 13.72
CA TRP A 288 4.23 -11.58 12.86
C TRP A 288 3.63 -12.94 12.54
N GLU A 289 2.32 -12.96 12.33
CA GLU A 289 1.53 -14.11 11.92
C GLU A 289 0.54 -13.67 10.84
N ASN A 290 0.34 -14.51 9.82
CA ASN A 290 -0.53 -14.18 8.69
C ASN A 290 -0.25 -12.79 8.07
N GLN A 291 1.04 -12.44 7.96
CA GLN A 291 1.59 -11.16 7.48
C GLN A 291 1.24 -9.94 8.35
N ARG A 292 0.79 -10.15 9.59
CA ARG A 292 0.43 -9.06 10.52
C ARG A 292 1.32 -9.10 11.76
N LEU A 293 1.81 -7.93 12.16
CA LEU A 293 2.61 -7.77 13.36
C LEU A 293 1.80 -8.20 14.59
N THR A 294 2.32 -9.13 15.39
CA THR A 294 1.71 -9.64 16.63
C THR A 294 2.41 -9.12 17.88
N ALA A 295 3.70 -8.82 17.80
CA ALA A 295 4.48 -8.26 18.89
C ALA A 295 5.67 -7.45 18.37
N LEU A 296 6.02 -6.38 19.10
CA LEU A 296 7.19 -5.55 18.81
C LEU A 296 7.85 -5.11 20.12
N SER A 297 9.17 -5.26 20.18
CA SER A 297 10.02 -4.87 21.30
C SER A 297 11.06 -3.88 20.81
N ILE A 298 11.19 -2.75 21.51
CA ILE A 298 12.14 -1.67 21.18
C ILE A 298 12.99 -1.37 22.41
N GLU A 299 14.29 -1.62 22.34
CA GLU A 299 15.27 -1.12 23.33
C GLU A 299 15.81 0.23 22.83
N SER A 300 15.65 1.28 23.64
CA SER A 300 16.21 2.59 23.36
C SER A 300 17.63 2.70 23.90
N ARG A 301 18.64 2.80 23.04
CA ARG A 301 20.05 2.89 23.47
C ARG A 301 20.57 4.32 23.55
N SER A 302 19.80 5.28 23.04
CA SER A 302 20.12 6.71 23.07
C SER A 302 19.24 7.52 24.03
N GLY A 303 18.07 7.01 24.42
CA GLY A 303 17.07 7.76 25.19
C GLY A 303 16.33 8.82 24.36
N LYS A 304 16.44 8.81 23.03
CA LYS A 304 15.69 9.72 22.16
C LYS A 304 14.20 9.37 22.14
N ARG A 305 13.35 10.32 21.78
CA ARG A 305 11.92 10.03 21.50
C ARG A 305 11.84 8.97 20.39
N CYS A 306 11.04 7.93 20.61
CA CYS A 306 10.80 6.90 19.61
C CYS A 306 9.64 7.35 18.71
N ARG A 307 9.81 7.28 17.39
CA ARG A 307 8.75 7.43 16.39
C ARG A 307 8.61 6.11 15.66
N LEU A 308 7.40 5.56 15.64
CA LEU A 308 7.11 4.22 15.13
C LEU A 308 5.95 4.30 14.13
N LYS A 309 6.22 3.90 12.89
CA LYS A 309 5.25 3.81 11.79
C LYS A 309 4.72 2.39 11.71
N ILE A 310 3.41 2.18 11.91
CA ILE A 310 2.75 0.87 11.79
C ILE A 310 1.59 0.98 10.80
N ALA A 311 1.82 0.55 9.57
CA ALA A 311 0.83 0.63 8.49
C ALA A 311 -0.22 -0.50 8.53
N SER A 312 0.10 -1.63 9.17
CA SER A 312 -0.69 -2.87 9.05
C SER A 312 -1.53 -3.21 10.28
N VAL A 313 -1.22 -2.65 11.46
CA VAL A 313 -1.99 -2.83 12.70
C VAL A 313 -2.05 -1.56 13.57
N ALA A 314 -3.18 -1.29 14.21
CA ALA A 314 -3.30 -0.22 15.21
C ALA A 314 -2.51 -0.58 16.48
N VAL A 315 -2.14 0.40 17.30
CA VAL A 315 -1.42 0.17 18.57
C VAL A 315 -2.37 0.26 19.75
N ALA A 316 -2.50 -0.82 20.51
CA ALA A 316 -3.32 -0.87 21.72
C ALA A 316 -2.63 -0.19 22.91
N SER A 317 -1.35 -0.50 23.12
CA SER A 317 -0.58 -0.03 24.26
C SER A 317 0.91 -0.05 23.98
N VAL A 318 1.62 0.89 24.62
CA VAL A 318 3.06 0.84 24.81
C VAL A 318 3.30 0.65 26.31
N THR A 319 4.12 -0.31 26.69
CA THR A 319 4.51 -0.54 28.10
C THR A 319 6.01 -0.61 28.22
N ASP A 320 6.56 -0.22 29.36
CA ASP A 320 7.98 -0.45 29.67
C ASP A 320 8.26 -1.91 30.10
N GLU A 321 9.50 -2.21 30.48
CA GLU A 321 9.91 -3.55 30.90
C GLU A 321 9.22 -4.06 32.18
N SER A 322 8.61 -3.18 32.98
CA SER A 322 7.84 -3.54 34.18
C SER A 322 6.35 -3.79 33.89
N GLY A 323 5.93 -3.58 32.64
CA GLY A 323 4.52 -3.61 32.25
C GLY A 323 3.78 -2.29 32.53
N THR A 324 4.48 -1.24 32.94
CA THR A 324 3.87 0.06 33.21
C THR A 324 3.50 0.73 31.89
N PRO A 325 2.24 1.21 31.73
CA PRO A 325 1.83 1.94 30.52
C PRO A 325 2.66 3.20 30.28
N VAL A 326 3.11 3.37 29.05
CA VAL A 326 3.80 4.57 28.56
C VAL A 326 2.86 5.32 27.63
N PRO A 327 2.54 6.59 27.91
CA PRO A 327 1.70 7.38 27.02
C PRO A 327 2.40 7.58 25.67
N PHE A 328 1.62 7.48 24.60
CA PHE A 328 2.07 7.76 23.24
C PHE A 328 1.09 8.72 22.56
N GLU A 329 1.63 9.50 21.64
CA GLU A 329 0.88 10.42 20.78
C GLU A 329 0.74 9.82 19.38
N THR A 330 -0.30 10.21 18.65
CA THR A 330 -0.51 9.81 17.25
C THR A 330 -0.16 10.99 16.35
N GLU A 331 0.78 10.78 15.44
CA GLU A 331 1.27 11.75 14.44
C GLU A 331 0.74 11.36 13.05
N GLY A 332 -0.50 11.73 12.75
CA GLY A 332 -1.20 11.25 11.55
C GLY A 332 -1.63 9.77 11.67
N PRO A 333 -2.11 9.15 10.58
CA PRO A 333 -2.83 7.87 10.66
C PRO A 333 -1.97 6.65 11.03
N PHE A 334 -0.65 6.70 10.79
CA PHE A 334 0.21 5.53 10.85
C PHE A 334 1.43 5.68 11.74
N VAL A 335 1.66 6.84 12.36
CA VAL A 335 2.84 7.07 13.21
C VAL A 335 2.39 7.31 14.64
N ILE A 336 3.02 6.63 15.58
CA ILE A 336 2.94 6.98 17.00
C ILE A 336 4.31 7.44 17.50
N SER A 337 4.32 8.25 18.55
CA SER A 337 5.55 8.65 19.21
C SER A 337 5.44 8.66 20.73
N PHE A 338 6.53 8.29 21.40
CA PHE A 338 6.57 8.20 22.86
C PHE A 338 7.98 8.48 23.41
N PRO A 339 8.09 9.05 24.63
CA PRO A 339 9.38 9.26 25.26
C PRO A 339 10.03 7.93 25.64
N THR A 340 11.36 7.89 25.60
CA THR A 340 12.11 6.69 26.03
C THR A 340 13.25 7.05 26.98
N GLY A 341 13.67 6.09 27.80
CA GLY A 341 14.87 6.14 28.62
C GLY A 341 16.00 5.32 28.00
N LYS A 342 17.25 5.76 28.18
CA LYS A 342 18.42 5.02 27.71
C LYS A 342 18.53 3.66 28.44
N GLY A 343 18.74 2.60 27.67
CA GLY A 343 18.79 1.21 28.13
C GLY A 343 17.43 0.58 28.43
N LYS A 344 16.32 1.33 28.29
CA LYS A 344 14.97 0.86 28.59
C LYS A 344 14.35 0.12 27.41
N VAL A 345 13.47 -0.83 27.72
CA VAL A 345 12.81 -1.69 26.72
C VAL A 345 11.31 -1.43 26.75
N TYR A 346 10.75 -1.26 25.56
CA TYR A 346 9.34 -0.97 25.36
C TYR A 346 8.68 -2.11 24.59
N GLN A 347 7.58 -2.62 25.12
CA GLN A 347 6.71 -3.56 24.42
C GLN A 347 5.56 -2.79 23.77
N ILE A 348 5.37 -3.00 22.48
CA ILE A 348 4.29 -2.42 21.71
C ILE A 348 3.33 -3.54 21.37
N ARG A 349 2.10 -3.43 21.87
CA ARG A 349 1.04 -4.40 21.62
C ARG A 349 0.12 -3.89 20.51
N PRO A 350 0.00 -4.61 19.40
CA PRO A 350 -1.02 -4.36 18.39
C PRO A 350 -2.43 -4.43 18.97
N GLU A 351 -3.35 -3.66 18.41
CA GLU A 351 -4.77 -3.74 18.73
C GLU A 351 -5.38 -5.03 18.19
N THR A 352 -6.15 -5.71 19.05
CA THR A 352 -6.81 -6.98 18.76
C THR A 352 -8.28 -6.93 19.17
N VAL A 353 -9.17 -7.57 18.42
CA VAL A 353 -10.57 -7.85 18.80
C VAL A 353 -10.82 -9.36 18.89
N GLN A 354 -11.72 -9.77 19.78
CA GLN A 354 -12.20 -11.15 19.86
C GLN A 354 -13.50 -11.29 19.07
N LEU A 355 -13.52 -12.19 18.07
CA LEU A 355 -14.70 -12.47 17.27
C LEU A 355 -14.84 -13.98 17.07
N GLY A 356 -15.89 -14.59 17.62
CA GLY A 356 -16.14 -16.03 17.45
C GLY A 356 -15.13 -16.95 18.11
N GLY A 357 -14.49 -16.52 19.21
CA GLY A 357 -13.42 -17.27 19.87
C GLY A 357 -12.04 -17.10 19.22
N GLU A 358 -11.95 -16.35 18.11
CA GLU A 358 -10.69 -16.03 17.44
C GLU A 358 -10.23 -14.60 17.80
N THR A 359 -8.92 -14.45 18.03
CA THR A 359 -8.28 -13.14 18.22
C THR A 359 -7.86 -12.58 16.85
N LEU A 360 -8.48 -11.50 16.40
CA LEU A 360 -8.14 -10.82 15.14
C LEU A 360 -7.34 -9.55 15.41
N LEU A 361 -6.24 -9.36 14.67
CA LEU A 361 -5.45 -8.12 14.66
C LEU A 361 -6.18 -7.04 13.86
N ILE A 362 -6.26 -5.83 14.41
CA ILE A 362 -6.94 -4.68 13.77
C ILE A 362 -5.92 -3.90 12.96
N THR A 363 -6.18 -3.71 11.67
CA THR A 363 -5.47 -2.75 10.82
C THR A 363 -5.95 -1.33 11.13
N PRO A 364 -5.05 -0.32 11.27
CA PRO A 364 -5.49 1.03 11.56
C PRO A 364 -6.23 1.55 10.34
N LYS A 365 -7.49 1.92 10.53
CA LYS A 365 -8.14 2.88 9.63
C LYS A 365 -7.54 4.25 9.94
N SER A 366 -7.28 5.05 8.92
CA SER A 366 -6.64 6.37 9.05
C SER A 366 -7.40 7.30 10.03
N VAL A 367 -8.70 7.05 10.21
CA VAL A 367 -9.59 7.77 11.12
C VAL A 367 -10.22 6.76 12.10
N LYS A 368 -10.20 7.08 13.41
CA LYS A 368 -10.90 6.27 14.43
C LYS A 368 -12.43 6.43 14.29
N PRO A 369 -13.21 5.35 14.46
CA PRO A 369 -14.66 5.46 14.41
C PRO A 369 -15.19 6.33 15.55
N THR A 370 -16.27 7.06 15.25
CA THR A 370 -17.04 7.82 16.25
C THR A 370 -17.74 6.88 17.22
N LEU A 371 -18.33 5.80 16.70
CA LEU A 371 -18.89 4.70 17.49
C LEU A 371 -18.34 3.38 16.98
N ARG A 372 -17.94 2.51 17.90
CA ARG A 372 -17.29 1.24 17.59
C ARG A 372 -18.10 0.06 18.14
N ASP A 373 -18.10 -1.05 17.40
CA ASP A 373 -18.70 -2.33 17.81
C ASP A 373 -20.17 -2.23 18.26
N VAL A 374 -20.91 -1.34 17.60
CA VAL A 374 -22.35 -1.15 17.83
C VAL A 374 -23.08 -2.41 17.38
N ALA A 375 -23.84 -3.02 18.30
CA ALA A 375 -24.64 -4.20 18.00
C ALA A 375 -25.89 -3.80 17.20
N TYR A 376 -26.15 -4.49 16.09
CA TYR A 376 -27.35 -4.27 15.27
C TYR A 376 -28.28 -5.50 15.21
N GLY A 377 -27.85 -6.63 15.76
CA GLY A 377 -28.56 -7.90 15.74
C GLY A 377 -28.05 -8.88 16.81
N PRO A 378 -28.71 -10.04 16.97
CA PRO A 378 -28.45 -10.97 18.06
C PRO A 378 -27.18 -11.80 17.87
N HIS A 379 -26.69 -11.97 16.63
CA HIS A 379 -25.49 -12.75 16.39
C HIS A 379 -24.24 -11.98 16.85
N GLN A 380 -23.24 -12.67 17.39
CA GLN A 380 -22.01 -12.04 17.90
C GLN A 380 -21.26 -11.18 16.87
N ARG A 381 -21.39 -11.53 15.58
CA ARG A 381 -20.80 -10.77 14.46
C ARG A 381 -21.68 -9.62 13.98
N ASN A 382 -22.91 -9.44 14.47
CA ASN A 382 -23.77 -8.32 14.09
C ASN A 382 -23.30 -7.03 14.76
N LYS A 383 -22.13 -6.56 14.30
CA LYS A 383 -21.38 -5.43 14.81
C LYS A 383 -21.05 -4.48 13.68
N LEU A 384 -21.16 -3.19 13.93
CA LEU A 384 -20.76 -2.16 12.98
C LEU A 384 -19.94 -1.07 13.66
N ASP A 385 -19.14 -0.39 12.85
CA ASP A 385 -18.45 0.85 13.22
C ASP A 385 -19.05 2.00 12.42
N PHE A 386 -19.18 3.16 13.06
CA PHE A 386 -19.73 4.38 12.48
C PHE A 386 -18.74 5.53 12.61
N TRP A 387 -18.48 6.22 11.50
CA TRP A 387 -17.74 7.47 11.43
C TRP A 387 -18.70 8.60 11.06
N LYS A 388 -18.88 9.54 11.97
CA LYS A 388 -19.75 10.70 11.79
C LYS A 388 -18.98 11.82 11.08
N ALA A 389 -19.50 12.31 9.96
CA ALA A 389 -18.98 13.51 9.32
C ALA A 389 -19.44 14.79 10.06
N GLY A 390 -18.59 15.82 10.06
CA GLY A 390 -18.92 17.11 10.66
C GLY A 390 -19.94 17.89 9.83
N SER A 391 -21.17 18.02 10.31
CA SER A 391 -22.24 18.77 9.63
C SER A 391 -23.33 19.21 10.60
N SER A 392 -23.94 20.38 10.34
CA SER A 392 -25.15 20.86 11.04
C SER A 392 -26.46 20.35 10.44
N LYS A 393 -26.40 19.70 9.28
CA LYS A 393 -27.54 19.06 8.59
C LYS A 393 -27.32 17.55 8.48
N PRO A 394 -28.38 16.73 8.32
CA PRO A 394 -28.25 15.31 8.07
C PRO A 394 -27.30 15.01 6.90
N THR A 395 -26.32 14.13 7.13
CA THR A 395 -25.29 13.79 6.14
C THR A 395 -25.69 12.59 5.31
N PRO A 396 -25.33 12.52 4.01
CA PRO A 396 -25.36 11.25 3.29
C PRO A 396 -24.41 10.23 3.94
N LEU A 397 -24.61 8.94 3.62
CA LEU A 397 -23.86 7.84 4.22
C LEU A 397 -23.34 6.86 3.16
N VAL A 398 -22.06 6.46 3.28
CA VAL A 398 -21.55 5.25 2.64
C VAL A 398 -21.73 4.07 3.59
N PHE A 399 -22.44 3.04 3.14
CA PHE A 399 -22.67 1.80 3.86
C PHE A 399 -21.78 0.69 3.28
N TYR A 400 -20.68 0.38 3.97
CA TYR A 400 -19.66 -0.53 3.48
C TYR A 400 -19.78 -1.94 4.05
N ILE A 401 -19.67 -2.91 3.14
CA ILE A 401 -19.73 -4.35 3.41
C ILE A 401 -18.39 -4.97 2.99
N HIS A 402 -17.71 -5.64 3.92
CA HIS A 402 -16.40 -6.23 3.64
C HIS A 402 -16.50 -7.45 2.70
N GLY A 403 -15.37 -7.80 2.07
CA GLY A 403 -15.24 -8.99 1.21
C GLY A 403 -14.99 -10.28 2.00
N GLY A 404 -14.31 -11.25 1.40
CA GLY A 404 -13.93 -12.52 2.08
C GLY A 404 -14.83 -13.71 1.77
N GLY A 405 -15.55 -13.69 0.64
CA GLY A 405 -16.31 -14.85 0.17
C GLY A 405 -17.48 -15.27 1.06
N TRP A 406 -17.97 -14.37 1.92
CA TRP A 406 -18.89 -14.65 3.04
C TRP A 406 -18.39 -15.68 4.06
N VAL A 407 -17.18 -16.20 3.88
CA VAL A 407 -16.58 -17.21 4.76
C VAL A 407 -15.50 -16.60 5.65
N SER A 408 -15.00 -15.43 5.33
CA SER A 408 -14.05 -14.66 6.15
C SER A 408 -14.28 -13.16 5.99
N GLY A 409 -13.37 -12.37 6.56
CA GLY A 409 -13.37 -10.91 6.44
C GLY A 409 -13.85 -10.22 7.70
N SER A 410 -13.64 -8.90 7.73
CA SER A 410 -14.01 -8.08 8.87
C SER A 410 -14.23 -6.61 8.51
N LYS A 411 -15.09 -5.91 9.26
CA LYS A 411 -15.40 -4.48 9.11
C LYS A 411 -14.20 -3.55 9.26
N GLU A 412 -13.12 -4.06 9.81
CA GLU A 412 -11.83 -3.42 10.01
C GLU A 412 -11.07 -3.25 8.67
N GLU A 413 -11.37 -4.08 7.67
CA GLU A 413 -10.80 -3.96 6.33
C GLU A 413 -11.34 -2.70 5.63
N ASN A 414 -10.44 -1.92 5.01
CA ASN A 414 -10.83 -0.76 4.20
C ASN A 414 -10.40 -0.96 2.75
N ASN A 415 -11.15 -1.79 2.02
CA ASN A 415 -10.95 -2.03 0.59
C ASN A 415 -11.98 -1.29 -0.28
N GLY A 416 -12.78 -0.39 0.32
CA GLY A 416 -13.87 0.35 -0.32
C GLY A 416 -13.61 1.86 -0.41
N PRO A 417 -14.67 2.68 -0.56
CA PRO A 417 -14.62 4.14 -0.66
C PRO A 417 -13.75 4.80 0.43
N SER A 418 -13.09 5.93 0.12
CA SER A 418 -12.14 6.52 1.04
C SER A 418 -12.85 7.10 2.26
N LEU A 419 -12.22 7.00 3.44
CA LEU A 419 -12.67 7.73 4.61
C LEU A 419 -12.48 9.24 4.46
N ASP A 420 -11.73 9.71 3.46
CA ASP A 420 -11.60 11.15 3.14
C ASP A 420 -12.93 11.78 2.71
N LEU A 421 -13.95 10.97 2.39
CA LEU A 421 -15.32 11.44 2.19
C LEU A 421 -15.92 12.07 3.46
N LEU A 422 -15.40 11.74 4.65
CA LEU A 422 -15.77 12.40 5.91
C LEU A 422 -15.53 13.92 5.85
N ASP A 423 -14.42 14.35 5.27
CA ASP A 423 -14.07 15.77 5.10
C ASP A 423 -14.99 16.47 4.10
N LYS A 424 -15.68 15.70 3.25
CA LYS A 424 -16.70 16.19 2.31
C LYS A 424 -18.12 16.15 2.91
N GLY A 425 -18.26 15.86 4.20
CA GLY A 425 -19.55 15.83 4.88
C GLY A 425 -20.35 14.55 4.63
N VAL A 426 -19.70 13.43 4.28
CA VAL A 426 -20.32 12.12 4.07
C VAL A 426 -19.94 11.19 5.23
N SER A 427 -20.94 10.72 5.98
CA SER A 427 -20.68 9.76 7.07
C SER A 427 -20.40 8.36 6.51
N TYR A 428 -19.81 7.48 7.32
CA TYR A 428 -19.42 6.13 6.88
C TYR A 428 -19.82 5.07 7.90
N VAL A 429 -20.31 3.91 7.43
CA VAL A 429 -20.56 2.71 8.23
C VAL A 429 -19.78 1.54 7.64
N SER A 430 -19.20 0.70 8.49
CA SER A 430 -18.62 -0.59 8.10
C SER A 430 -19.19 -1.71 8.97
N ILE A 431 -19.70 -2.78 8.36
CA ILE A 431 -20.41 -3.85 9.08
C ILE A 431 -19.65 -5.18 9.06
N ASN A 432 -19.74 -5.94 10.14
CA ASN A 432 -19.53 -7.39 10.15
C ASN A 432 -20.88 -8.07 9.96
N TYR A 433 -20.90 -9.24 9.33
CA TYR A 433 -22.08 -10.09 9.16
C TYR A 433 -21.78 -11.54 9.55
N ARG A 434 -22.81 -12.39 9.72
CA ARG A 434 -22.64 -13.86 9.87
C ARG A 434 -21.90 -14.46 8.70
N LEU A 435 -20.87 -15.25 8.97
CA LEU A 435 -20.13 -15.95 7.93
C LEU A 435 -20.90 -17.23 7.54
N ALA A 436 -21.09 -17.47 6.24
CA ALA A 436 -21.75 -18.65 5.71
C ALA A 436 -20.82 -19.86 5.78
N ARG A 437 -20.65 -20.43 6.99
CA ARG A 437 -19.86 -21.63 7.28
C ARG A 437 -20.61 -22.57 8.22
N GLY A 438 -20.38 -23.88 8.04
CA GLY A 438 -20.92 -24.90 8.93
C GLY A 438 -22.44 -25.00 8.79
N SER A 439 -23.18 -24.71 9.85
CA SER A 439 -24.65 -24.70 9.84
C SER A 439 -25.24 -23.43 9.23
N ASP A 440 -24.47 -22.35 9.11
CA ASP A 440 -24.90 -21.12 8.46
C ASP A 440 -24.59 -21.18 6.96
N THR A 441 -25.61 -20.98 6.12
CA THR A 441 -25.48 -20.83 4.66
C THR A 441 -26.04 -19.48 4.23
N LEU A 442 -25.65 -19.02 3.04
CA LEU A 442 -26.36 -17.94 2.37
C LEU A 442 -27.87 -18.27 2.29
N PRO A 443 -28.76 -17.26 2.36
CA PRO A 443 -28.49 -15.81 2.34
C PRO A 443 -28.25 -15.19 3.73
N CYS A 444 -27.82 -15.93 4.77
CA CYS A 444 -27.71 -15.39 6.13
C CYS A 444 -26.87 -14.10 6.23
N SER A 445 -25.76 -14.04 5.48
CA SER A 445 -24.89 -12.86 5.42
C SER A 445 -25.56 -11.66 4.74
N LEU A 446 -26.42 -11.90 3.76
CA LEU A 446 -27.16 -10.87 3.00
C LEU A 446 -28.27 -10.29 3.87
N HIS A 447 -29.03 -11.14 4.55
CA HIS A 447 -30.05 -10.73 5.53
C HIS A 447 -29.44 -9.94 6.69
N ASP A 448 -28.25 -10.32 7.15
CA ASP A 448 -27.52 -9.56 8.17
C ASP A 448 -27.09 -8.18 7.68
N ALA A 449 -26.76 -8.03 6.39
CA ALA A 449 -26.46 -6.73 5.79
C ALA A 449 -27.69 -5.84 5.65
N ALA A 450 -28.82 -6.41 5.21
CA ALA A 450 -30.13 -5.73 5.20
C ALA A 450 -30.52 -5.26 6.61
N ARG A 451 -30.41 -6.15 7.60
CA ARG A 451 -30.69 -5.83 9.00
C ARG A 451 -29.81 -4.69 9.53
N ALA A 452 -28.52 -4.68 9.18
CA ALA A 452 -27.62 -3.60 9.56
C ALA A 452 -27.99 -2.26 8.90
N LEU A 453 -28.42 -2.26 7.64
CA LEU A 453 -28.88 -1.06 6.94
C LEU A 453 -30.16 -0.50 7.57
N GLN A 454 -31.13 -1.36 7.88
CA GLN A 454 -32.34 -1.00 8.62
C GLN A 454 -32.00 -0.40 9.99
N PHE A 455 -31.07 -1.01 10.72
CA PHE A 455 -30.62 -0.50 12.01
C PHE A 455 -30.00 0.89 11.89
N VAL A 456 -29.14 1.11 10.90
CA VAL A 456 -28.55 2.42 10.61
C VAL A 456 -29.62 3.47 10.32
N ARG A 457 -30.65 3.14 9.51
CA ARG A 457 -31.79 4.03 9.26
C ARG A 457 -32.59 4.33 10.53
N SER A 458 -32.79 3.35 11.40
CA SER A 458 -33.44 3.57 12.70
C SER A 458 -32.66 4.55 13.61
N LYS A 459 -31.36 4.70 13.36
CA LYS A 459 -30.45 5.62 14.06
C LYS A 459 -30.24 6.96 13.35
N ALA A 460 -30.91 7.20 12.21
CA ALA A 460 -30.62 8.35 11.36
C ALA A 460 -30.70 9.70 12.09
N ALA A 461 -31.75 9.92 12.88
CA ALA A 461 -31.88 11.16 13.66
C ALA A 461 -30.78 11.30 14.73
N GLU A 462 -30.47 10.23 15.46
CA GLU A 462 -29.44 10.20 16.51
C GLU A 462 -28.04 10.46 15.93
N TRP A 463 -27.75 9.86 14.78
CA TRP A 463 -26.43 9.88 14.15
C TRP A 463 -26.26 11.02 13.14
N ASN A 464 -27.31 11.84 12.96
CA ASN A 464 -27.36 12.93 11.98
C ASN A 464 -27.11 12.44 10.54
N ILE A 465 -27.77 11.35 10.15
CA ILE A 465 -27.74 10.75 8.82
C ILE A 465 -29.03 11.10 8.09
N ASP A 466 -28.93 11.38 6.80
CA ASP A 466 -30.08 11.45 5.91
C ASP A 466 -30.44 10.01 5.47
N PRO A 467 -31.57 9.44 5.93
CA PRO A 467 -31.88 8.04 5.66
C PRO A 467 -32.10 7.79 4.16
N GLU A 468 -32.48 8.79 3.37
CA GLU A 468 -32.75 8.64 1.93
C GLU A 468 -31.48 8.71 1.07
N ARG A 469 -30.34 9.06 1.66
CA ARG A 469 -29.07 9.25 0.93
C ARG A 469 -28.00 8.30 1.42
N ILE A 470 -28.26 7.01 1.24
CA ILE A 470 -27.33 5.92 1.57
C ILE A 470 -26.86 5.22 0.28
N ILE A 471 -25.55 5.08 0.09
CA ILE A 471 -24.97 4.28 -1.01
C ILE A 471 -24.29 3.05 -0.43
N ALA A 472 -24.63 1.87 -0.95
CA ALA A 472 -23.98 0.62 -0.58
C ALA A 472 -22.64 0.46 -1.31
N SER A 473 -21.64 -0.10 -0.64
CA SER A 473 -20.35 -0.35 -1.26
C SER A 473 -19.63 -1.56 -0.66
N GLY A 474 -18.79 -2.20 -1.46
CA GLY A 474 -18.02 -3.37 -1.02
C GLY A 474 -17.20 -3.98 -2.13
N GLY A 475 -16.27 -4.85 -1.75
CA GLY A 475 -15.44 -5.62 -2.68
C GLY A 475 -15.76 -7.12 -2.64
N SER A 476 -15.67 -7.81 -3.78
CA SER A 476 -15.90 -9.25 -3.88
C SER A 476 -17.29 -9.61 -3.30
N ALA A 477 -17.35 -10.52 -2.32
CA ALA A 477 -18.57 -10.87 -1.57
C ALA A 477 -19.36 -9.66 -1.06
N GLY A 478 -18.68 -8.64 -0.50
CA GLY A 478 -19.34 -7.43 -0.03
C GLY A 478 -19.86 -6.56 -1.16
N GLY A 479 -19.23 -6.62 -2.33
CA GLY A 479 -19.75 -6.04 -3.56
C GLY A 479 -21.01 -6.75 -4.04
N CYS A 480 -21.02 -8.09 -4.02
CA CYS A 480 -22.22 -8.88 -4.28
C CYS A 480 -23.35 -8.54 -3.29
N SER A 481 -23.08 -8.49 -1.99
CA SER A 481 -24.05 -8.06 -0.98
C SER A 481 -24.58 -6.64 -1.22
N SER A 482 -23.72 -5.72 -1.68
CA SER A 482 -24.12 -4.34 -2.01
C SER A 482 -25.02 -4.28 -3.24
N LEU A 483 -24.75 -5.11 -4.26
CA LEU A 483 -25.62 -5.25 -5.43
C LEU A 483 -26.95 -5.91 -5.05
N TRP A 484 -26.93 -6.89 -4.15
CA TRP A 484 -28.14 -7.53 -3.64
C TRP A 484 -29.02 -6.50 -2.91
N LEU A 485 -28.46 -5.65 -2.04
CA LEU A 485 -29.22 -4.55 -1.43
C LEU A 485 -29.74 -3.51 -2.44
N ALA A 486 -29.03 -3.31 -3.55
CA ALA A 486 -29.45 -2.38 -4.59
C ALA A 486 -30.66 -2.90 -5.37
N TYR A 487 -30.70 -4.20 -5.68
CA TYR A 487 -31.68 -4.79 -6.60
C TYR A 487 -32.75 -5.64 -5.92
N HIS A 488 -32.56 -6.04 -4.68
CA HIS A 488 -33.58 -6.79 -3.94
C HIS A 488 -34.75 -5.88 -3.56
N ASP A 489 -35.96 -6.44 -3.60
CA ASP A 489 -37.18 -5.78 -3.12
C ASP A 489 -37.00 -5.21 -1.70
N ASP A 490 -37.74 -4.15 -1.40
CA ASP A 490 -37.68 -3.54 -0.07
C ASP A 490 -38.18 -4.53 0.99
N LEU A 491 -37.32 -4.82 1.97
CA LEU A 491 -37.61 -5.74 3.08
C LEU A 491 -38.25 -5.05 4.28
N ALA A 492 -38.64 -3.78 4.15
CA ALA A 492 -39.43 -3.10 5.18
C ALA A 492 -40.71 -3.88 5.51
N ASN A 493 -40.91 -4.16 6.79
CA ASN A 493 -42.16 -4.71 7.32
C ASN A 493 -42.82 -3.68 8.24
N PRO A 494 -43.72 -2.82 7.72
CA PRO A 494 -44.40 -1.79 8.51
C PRO A 494 -45.18 -2.31 9.72
N ASN A 495 -45.58 -3.59 9.67
CA ASN A 495 -46.37 -4.25 10.71
C ASN A 495 -45.53 -5.02 11.73
N SER A 496 -44.19 -5.02 11.63
CA SER A 496 -43.32 -5.71 12.60
C SER A 496 -43.37 -5.04 13.97
N ASP A 497 -43.29 -5.81 15.05
CA ASP A 497 -43.11 -5.28 16.41
C ASP A 497 -41.67 -4.75 16.62
N ASP A 498 -40.72 -5.16 15.78
CA ASP A 498 -39.36 -4.63 15.78
C ASP A 498 -39.29 -3.32 14.96
N PRO A 499 -39.04 -2.15 15.58
CA PRO A 499 -38.98 -0.88 14.88
C PRO A 499 -37.85 -0.80 13.85
N VAL A 500 -36.83 -1.65 13.95
CA VAL A 500 -35.76 -1.75 12.95
C VAL A 500 -36.28 -2.41 11.67
N GLU A 501 -37.06 -3.48 11.76
CA GLU A 501 -37.61 -4.17 10.58
C GLU A 501 -38.59 -3.30 9.78
N ARG A 502 -39.14 -2.25 10.40
CA ARG A 502 -39.99 -1.26 9.72
C ARG A 502 -39.21 -0.34 8.77
N GLN A 503 -37.88 -0.29 8.89
CA GLN A 503 -37.05 0.58 8.06
C GLN A 503 -36.83 -0.02 6.67
N SER A 504 -36.70 0.83 5.66
CA SER A 504 -36.42 0.42 4.28
C SER A 504 -35.01 -0.18 4.13
N THR A 505 -34.85 -1.16 3.24
CA THR A 505 -33.54 -1.65 2.79
C THR A 505 -33.10 -1.03 1.46
N ARG A 506 -33.89 -0.16 0.85
CA ARG A 506 -33.52 0.48 -0.43
C ARG A 506 -32.36 1.46 -0.23
N VAL A 507 -31.48 1.51 -1.22
CA VAL A 507 -30.31 2.41 -1.28
C VAL A 507 -30.42 3.34 -2.49
N LEU A 508 -29.73 4.48 -2.42
CA LEU A 508 -29.65 5.46 -3.51
C LEU A 508 -28.80 4.97 -4.70
N GLY A 509 -27.96 3.96 -4.47
CA GLY A 509 -27.11 3.33 -5.47
C GLY A 509 -26.09 2.41 -4.85
N ALA A 510 -25.31 1.73 -5.70
CA ALA A 510 -24.18 0.91 -5.25
C ALA A 510 -22.89 1.19 -6.05
N ALA A 511 -21.77 1.27 -5.32
CA ALA A 511 -20.43 1.41 -5.89
C ALA A 511 -19.58 0.22 -5.47
N VAL A 512 -19.28 -0.71 -6.37
CA VAL A 512 -18.76 -2.04 -6.00
C VAL A 512 -17.47 -2.38 -6.73
N ILE A 513 -16.66 -3.25 -6.11
CA ILE A 513 -15.35 -3.67 -6.62
C ILE A 513 -15.38 -5.17 -6.85
N LYS A 514 -15.09 -5.61 -8.08
CA LYS A 514 -14.95 -7.04 -8.43
C LYS A 514 -16.09 -7.90 -7.89
N ALA A 515 -17.29 -7.35 -7.97
CA ALA A 515 -18.50 -7.95 -7.43
C ALA A 515 -18.96 -9.10 -8.33
N GLN A 516 -19.50 -10.13 -7.70
CA GLN A 516 -20.21 -11.20 -8.36
C GLN A 516 -21.65 -10.72 -8.55
N SER A 517 -22.10 -10.55 -9.79
CA SER A 517 -23.50 -10.20 -10.08
C SER A 517 -24.44 -11.39 -9.93
N THR A 518 -23.90 -12.60 -9.94
CA THR A 518 -24.62 -13.84 -9.70
C THR A 518 -23.67 -14.86 -9.08
N ILE A 519 -24.21 -15.77 -8.28
CA ILE A 519 -23.52 -16.98 -7.84
C ILE A 519 -24.19 -18.25 -8.40
N ASP A 520 -25.10 -18.11 -9.38
CA ASP A 520 -25.72 -19.25 -10.05
C ASP A 520 -24.64 -20.05 -10.80
N PRO A 521 -24.34 -21.29 -10.37
CA PRO A 521 -23.24 -22.08 -10.93
C PRO A 521 -23.45 -22.38 -12.42
N ARG A 522 -24.69 -22.38 -12.93
CA ARG A 522 -25.02 -22.62 -14.34
C ARG A 522 -24.59 -21.44 -15.20
N ILE A 523 -24.91 -20.22 -14.77
CA ILE A 523 -24.52 -18.99 -15.47
C ILE A 523 -23.01 -18.82 -15.40
N VAL A 524 -22.43 -19.02 -14.21
CA VAL A 524 -20.98 -18.88 -13.99
C VAL A 524 -20.20 -19.90 -14.81
N ALA A 525 -20.59 -21.17 -14.83
CA ALA A 525 -19.92 -22.18 -15.64
C ALA A 525 -19.99 -21.86 -17.14
N LYS A 526 -21.16 -21.42 -17.62
CA LYS A 526 -21.38 -21.08 -19.04
C LYS A 526 -20.56 -19.86 -19.50
N ARG A 527 -20.48 -18.82 -18.68
CA ARG A 527 -19.89 -17.52 -19.06
C ARG A 527 -18.42 -17.38 -18.65
N LEU A 528 -18.05 -17.92 -17.49
CA LEU A 528 -16.72 -17.76 -16.89
C LEU A 528 -15.93 -19.07 -16.82
N GLY A 529 -16.55 -20.22 -17.06
CA GLY A 529 -15.88 -21.51 -17.02
C GLY A 529 -15.50 -21.98 -15.61
N PRO A 530 -14.78 -23.12 -15.53
CA PRO A 530 -14.54 -23.85 -14.29
C PRO A 530 -13.66 -23.10 -13.28
N SER A 531 -12.82 -22.17 -13.75
CA SER A 531 -11.98 -21.34 -12.86
C SER A 531 -12.80 -20.44 -11.94
N ALA A 532 -14.03 -20.09 -12.34
CA ALA A 532 -15.00 -19.37 -11.53
C ALA A 532 -16.02 -20.31 -10.88
N SER A 533 -16.63 -21.22 -11.65
CA SER A 533 -17.75 -22.04 -11.17
C SER A 533 -17.35 -23.04 -10.09
N ASN A 534 -16.09 -23.50 -10.08
CA ASN A 534 -15.59 -24.43 -9.06
C ASN A 534 -15.02 -23.70 -7.83
N HIS A 535 -15.11 -22.36 -7.80
CA HIS A 535 -14.58 -21.58 -6.71
C HIS A 535 -15.33 -21.85 -5.40
N ARG A 536 -14.58 -21.99 -4.31
CA ARG A 536 -15.09 -22.31 -2.96
C ARG A 536 -16.20 -21.38 -2.48
N MET A 537 -16.11 -20.10 -2.85
CA MET A 537 -17.14 -19.08 -2.57
C MET A 537 -18.54 -19.47 -3.05
N ILE A 538 -18.68 -20.24 -4.13
CA ILE A 538 -20.00 -20.62 -4.67
C ILE A 538 -20.54 -21.83 -3.92
N TRP A 539 -19.80 -22.94 -3.89
CA TRP A 539 -20.33 -24.20 -3.37
C TRP A 539 -20.35 -24.26 -1.84
N GLU A 540 -19.36 -23.70 -1.15
CA GLU A 540 -19.31 -23.81 0.32
C GLU A 540 -20.41 -22.97 0.98
N THR A 541 -20.68 -21.79 0.43
CA THR A 541 -21.60 -20.82 1.04
C THR A 541 -23.06 -21.23 0.93
N VAL A 542 -23.40 -22.11 -0.02
CA VAL A 542 -24.71 -22.77 -0.13
C VAL A 542 -24.76 -24.12 0.60
N GLY A 543 -23.68 -24.51 1.29
CA GLY A 543 -23.62 -25.72 2.10
C GLY A 543 -23.30 -27.02 1.33
N ALA A 544 -22.84 -26.92 0.08
CA ALA A 544 -22.32 -28.09 -0.64
C ALA A 544 -20.92 -28.46 -0.10
N SER A 545 -20.54 -29.74 -0.22
CA SER A 545 -19.25 -30.23 0.26
C SER A 545 -18.11 -30.04 -0.76
N SER A 546 -18.47 -29.83 -2.04
CA SER A 546 -17.54 -29.56 -3.14
C SER A 546 -18.29 -28.96 -4.32
N ALA A 547 -17.56 -28.43 -5.31
CA ALA A 547 -18.14 -28.00 -6.57
C ALA A 547 -18.89 -29.14 -7.28
N GLN A 548 -18.33 -30.35 -7.28
CA GLN A 548 -18.97 -31.51 -7.89
C GLN A 548 -20.31 -31.82 -7.20
N ALA A 549 -20.34 -31.84 -5.87
CA ALA A 549 -21.56 -32.08 -5.10
C ALA A 549 -22.64 -31.01 -5.36
N LEU A 550 -22.25 -29.76 -5.61
CA LEU A 550 -23.17 -28.70 -6.04
C LEU A 550 -23.77 -29.02 -7.43
N PHE A 551 -22.93 -29.40 -8.40
CA PHE A 551 -23.39 -29.70 -9.76
C PHE A 551 -24.20 -30.98 -9.87
N ASP A 552 -23.93 -31.98 -9.02
CA ASP A 552 -24.66 -33.24 -8.97
C ASP A 552 -26.10 -33.09 -8.42
N ASP A 553 -26.36 -32.02 -7.65
CA ASP A 553 -27.62 -31.79 -6.93
C ASP A 553 -28.05 -30.31 -7.00
N LEU A 554 -28.05 -29.74 -8.22
CA LEU A 554 -28.33 -28.30 -8.43
C LEU A 554 -29.70 -27.86 -7.90
N GLU A 555 -30.73 -28.69 -8.07
CA GLU A 555 -32.10 -28.38 -7.66
C GLU A 555 -32.21 -28.14 -6.15
N ARG A 556 -31.45 -28.91 -5.34
CA ARG A 556 -31.41 -28.73 -3.89
C ARG A 556 -30.85 -27.36 -3.49
N PHE A 557 -29.83 -26.88 -4.21
CA PHE A 557 -29.14 -25.63 -3.86
C PHE A 557 -29.73 -24.40 -4.58
N GLU A 558 -30.61 -24.60 -5.56
CA GLU A 558 -31.19 -23.55 -6.39
C GLU A 558 -31.85 -22.42 -5.61
N PRO A 559 -32.67 -22.66 -4.58
CA PRO A 559 -33.25 -21.58 -3.80
C PRO A 559 -32.19 -20.66 -3.18
N LEU A 560 -31.04 -21.21 -2.75
CA LEU A 560 -30.00 -20.46 -2.06
C LEU A 560 -29.20 -19.57 -3.02
N PHE A 561 -28.75 -20.11 -4.16
CA PHE A 561 -27.99 -19.31 -5.13
C PHE A 561 -28.88 -18.39 -5.96
N THR A 562 -30.17 -18.71 -6.12
CA THR A 562 -31.16 -17.80 -6.73
C THR A 562 -31.35 -16.60 -5.83
N GLU A 563 -31.75 -16.82 -4.58
CA GLU A 563 -31.95 -15.74 -3.60
C GLU A 563 -30.70 -14.87 -3.43
N SER A 564 -29.52 -15.49 -3.42
CA SER A 564 -28.26 -14.79 -3.17
C SER A 564 -27.64 -14.13 -4.41
N SER A 565 -28.26 -14.25 -5.58
CA SER A 565 -27.77 -13.65 -6.82
C SER A 565 -28.42 -12.28 -7.08
N PRO A 566 -27.69 -11.16 -7.05
CA PRO A 566 -28.26 -9.85 -7.40
C PRO A 566 -29.00 -9.84 -8.75
N LEU A 567 -28.51 -10.61 -9.73
CA LEU A 567 -29.06 -10.71 -11.08
C LEU A 567 -30.52 -11.17 -11.14
N THR A 568 -30.99 -11.94 -10.15
CA THR A 568 -32.36 -12.50 -10.15
C THR A 568 -33.40 -11.50 -9.68
N HIS A 569 -32.98 -10.45 -8.98
CA HIS A 569 -33.87 -9.48 -8.35
C HIS A 569 -34.07 -8.20 -9.17
N VAL A 570 -33.30 -8.00 -10.24
CA VAL A 570 -33.30 -6.74 -11.01
C VAL A 570 -34.68 -6.36 -11.56
N THR A 571 -35.16 -5.16 -11.22
CA THR A 571 -36.44 -4.55 -11.63
C THR A 571 -36.24 -3.14 -12.25
N PRO A 572 -37.20 -2.60 -13.03
CA PRO A 572 -37.06 -1.29 -13.67
C PRO A 572 -36.90 -0.07 -12.74
N ASP A 573 -37.27 -0.18 -11.46
CA ASP A 573 -37.19 0.91 -10.48
C ASP A 573 -35.92 0.89 -9.63
N ASP A 574 -34.98 0.01 -9.97
CA ASP A 574 -33.72 -0.15 -9.25
C ASP A 574 -32.77 1.06 -9.34
N PRO A 575 -31.93 1.27 -8.32
CA PRO A 575 -31.04 2.41 -8.25
C PRO A 575 -29.80 2.24 -9.16
N PRO A 576 -29.11 3.33 -9.49
CA PRO A 576 -27.90 3.28 -10.31
C PRO A 576 -26.75 2.52 -9.64
N VAL A 577 -25.96 1.82 -10.46
CA VAL A 577 -24.81 1.03 -10.03
C VAL A 577 -23.55 1.38 -10.82
N PHE A 578 -22.43 1.42 -10.11
CA PHE A 578 -21.09 1.44 -10.68
C PHE A 578 -20.27 0.25 -10.17
N ALA A 579 -19.74 -0.56 -11.10
CA ALA A 579 -18.93 -1.73 -10.80
C ALA A 579 -17.53 -1.61 -11.40
N SER A 580 -16.49 -1.65 -10.57
CA SER A 580 -15.10 -1.58 -11.00
C SER A 580 -14.44 -2.95 -11.00
N TYR A 581 -13.76 -3.30 -12.09
CA TYR A 581 -12.94 -4.51 -12.25
C TYR A 581 -11.48 -4.16 -12.57
N ASP A 582 -10.58 -5.14 -12.51
CA ASP A 582 -9.13 -4.91 -12.68
C ASP A 582 -8.78 -4.60 -14.15
N ALA A 583 -9.33 -5.36 -15.10
CA ALA A 583 -9.04 -5.22 -16.54
C ALA A 583 -10.18 -5.77 -17.41
N ASP A 584 -10.25 -5.30 -18.65
CA ASP A 584 -11.22 -5.75 -19.66
C ASP A 584 -10.66 -6.97 -20.42
N THR A 585 -10.70 -8.14 -19.78
CA THR A 585 -10.15 -9.39 -20.35
C THR A 585 -11.22 -10.28 -20.99
N PRO A 586 -10.89 -11.09 -22.02
CA PRO A 586 -11.82 -12.07 -22.58
C PRO A 586 -12.25 -13.12 -21.56
N ALA A 587 -13.51 -13.57 -21.66
CA ALA A 587 -14.02 -14.71 -20.90
C ALA A 587 -14.07 -15.98 -21.81
N PRO A 588 -13.85 -17.19 -21.26
CA PRO A 588 -13.56 -17.50 -19.86
C PRO A 588 -12.09 -17.24 -19.48
N PRO A 589 -11.80 -16.77 -18.26
CA PRO A 589 -10.43 -16.55 -17.80
C PRO A 589 -9.70 -17.85 -17.45
N GLU A 590 -8.38 -17.90 -17.70
CA GLU A 590 -7.53 -19.04 -17.33
C GLU A 590 -7.40 -19.22 -15.81
N ARG A 591 -7.41 -18.13 -15.03
CA ARG A 591 -7.25 -18.12 -13.56
C ARG A 591 -8.08 -17.01 -12.92
N ASP A 592 -8.36 -17.15 -11.63
CA ASP A 592 -9.11 -16.17 -10.80
C ASP A 592 -10.45 -15.73 -11.40
N GLY A 593 -11.24 -16.71 -11.88
CA GLY A 593 -12.49 -16.41 -12.56
C GLY A 593 -13.54 -15.73 -11.67
N ILE A 594 -13.45 -15.88 -10.35
CA ILE A 594 -14.43 -15.32 -9.41
C ILE A 594 -14.42 -13.78 -9.36
N HIS A 595 -13.32 -13.12 -9.75
CA HIS A 595 -13.18 -11.66 -9.76
C HIS A 595 -13.21 -11.05 -11.16
N HIS A 596 -13.55 -11.83 -12.18
CA HIS A 596 -13.48 -11.43 -13.58
C HIS A 596 -14.56 -10.40 -13.96
N ALA A 597 -14.23 -9.51 -14.91
CA ALA A 597 -15.14 -8.46 -15.38
C ALA A 597 -16.41 -8.97 -16.06
N GLU A 598 -16.45 -10.25 -16.44
CA GLU A 598 -17.62 -10.87 -17.05
C GLU A 598 -18.85 -10.81 -16.14
N PHE A 599 -18.68 -10.83 -14.81
CA PHE A 599 -19.78 -10.57 -13.88
C PHE A 599 -20.42 -9.21 -14.11
N GLY A 600 -19.61 -8.18 -14.36
CA GLY A 600 -20.09 -6.85 -14.70
C GLY A 600 -20.84 -6.83 -16.02
N ARG A 601 -20.31 -7.51 -17.05
CA ARG A 601 -20.94 -7.59 -18.38
C ARG A 601 -22.32 -8.26 -18.30
N ILE A 602 -22.42 -9.39 -17.60
CA ILE A 602 -23.69 -10.09 -17.33
C ILE A 602 -24.71 -9.15 -16.68
N LEU A 603 -24.26 -8.36 -15.69
CA LEU A 603 -25.14 -7.41 -15.03
C LEU A 603 -25.63 -6.31 -15.97
N LYS A 604 -24.71 -5.70 -16.73
CA LYS A 604 -25.04 -4.63 -17.69
C LYS A 604 -25.99 -5.11 -18.78
N GLU A 605 -25.85 -6.35 -19.24
CA GLU A 605 -26.78 -6.99 -20.19
C GLU A 605 -28.20 -7.11 -19.61
N LYS A 606 -28.32 -7.45 -18.32
CA LYS A 606 -29.63 -7.53 -17.62
C LYS A 606 -30.25 -6.15 -17.40
N CYS A 607 -29.45 -5.15 -17.06
CA CYS A 607 -29.90 -3.78 -16.80
C CYS A 607 -30.34 -3.02 -18.06
N GLY A 608 -29.69 -3.27 -19.21
CA GLY A 608 -29.90 -2.51 -20.45
C GLY A 608 -31.36 -2.44 -20.92
N PRO A 609 -32.08 -3.57 -21.09
CA PRO A 609 -33.48 -3.57 -21.50
C PRO A 609 -34.45 -2.88 -20.52
N LEU A 610 -34.05 -2.71 -19.26
CA LEU A 610 -34.84 -2.07 -18.22
C LEU A 610 -34.56 -0.56 -18.09
N GLY A 611 -33.60 -0.04 -18.85
CA GLY A 611 -33.20 1.38 -18.79
C GLY A 611 -32.41 1.75 -17.53
N LEU A 612 -31.90 0.77 -16.78
CA LEU A 612 -31.16 1.00 -15.55
C LEU A 612 -29.72 1.47 -15.83
N GLU A 613 -29.25 2.43 -15.03
CA GLU A 613 -27.85 2.85 -15.11
C GLU A 613 -26.92 1.84 -14.43
N CYS A 614 -26.26 1.02 -15.23
CA CYS A 614 -25.22 0.09 -14.79
C CYS A 614 -23.90 0.38 -15.53
N ASN A 615 -23.00 1.10 -14.84
CA ASN A 615 -21.69 1.45 -15.37
C ASN A 615 -20.64 0.44 -14.94
N ILE A 616 -19.80 0.01 -15.89
CA ILE A 616 -18.65 -0.86 -15.62
C ILE A 616 -17.39 -0.04 -15.90
N GLY A 617 -16.44 -0.06 -14.96
CA GLY A 617 -15.13 0.54 -15.13
C GLY A 617 -13.99 -0.46 -14.92
N PHE A 618 -12.83 -0.16 -15.51
CA PHE A 618 -11.63 -0.98 -15.42
C PHE A 618 -10.51 -0.14 -14.83
N HIS A 619 -10.10 -0.45 -13.61
CA HIS A 619 -9.20 0.40 -12.83
C HIS A 619 -8.16 -0.43 -12.08
N GLY A 620 -6.90 0.02 -12.18
CA GLY A 620 -5.83 -0.42 -11.30
C GLY A 620 -6.10 -0.08 -9.83
N LYS A 621 -5.25 -0.57 -8.93
CA LYS A 621 -5.44 -0.37 -7.48
C LYS A 621 -5.47 1.12 -7.08
N GLU A 622 -4.69 1.97 -7.75
CA GLU A 622 -4.54 3.39 -7.42
C GLU A 622 -5.76 4.22 -7.88
N GLU A 623 -6.21 4.04 -9.12
CA GLU A 623 -7.31 4.84 -9.71
C GLU A 623 -8.71 4.44 -9.22
N ARG A 624 -8.86 3.19 -8.76
CA ARG A 624 -10.16 2.62 -8.38
C ARG A 624 -10.85 3.44 -7.30
N GLN A 625 -10.08 3.93 -6.34
CA GLN A 625 -10.60 4.67 -5.20
C GLN A 625 -11.29 5.95 -5.67
N ASP A 626 -10.61 6.70 -6.52
CA ASP A 626 -11.11 7.95 -7.07
C ASP A 626 -12.37 7.73 -7.92
N ALA A 627 -12.42 6.64 -8.69
CA ALA A 627 -13.58 6.30 -9.50
C ALA A 627 -14.82 5.99 -8.65
N LEU A 628 -14.66 5.23 -7.56
CA LEU A 628 -15.75 4.94 -6.62
C LEU A 628 -16.23 6.21 -5.94
N ASP A 629 -15.29 6.99 -5.40
CA ASP A 629 -15.57 8.22 -4.67
C ASP A 629 -16.25 9.26 -5.58
N ALA A 630 -15.86 9.34 -6.86
CA ALA A 630 -16.47 10.20 -7.86
C ALA A 630 -17.93 9.82 -8.13
N PHE A 631 -18.23 8.53 -8.31
CA PHE A 631 -19.60 8.05 -8.49
C PHE A 631 -20.45 8.37 -7.25
N ILE A 632 -19.94 8.04 -6.05
CA ILE A 632 -20.62 8.29 -4.77
C ILE A 632 -20.92 9.76 -4.58
N TRP A 633 -19.92 10.62 -4.79
CA TRP A 633 -20.06 12.06 -4.62
C TRP A 633 -21.04 12.67 -5.62
N ARG A 634 -20.98 12.24 -6.90
CA ARG A 634 -21.92 12.67 -7.94
C ARG A 634 -23.36 12.35 -7.53
N ARG A 635 -23.61 11.12 -7.07
CA ARG A 635 -24.95 10.68 -6.64
C ARG A 635 -25.50 11.47 -5.47
N PHE A 636 -24.67 11.73 -4.47
CA PHE A 636 -25.10 12.57 -3.35
C PHE A 636 -25.42 14.01 -3.77
N ARG A 637 -24.81 14.54 -4.84
CA ARG A 637 -25.14 15.88 -5.37
C ARG A 637 -26.39 15.90 -6.24
N GLU A 638 -26.58 14.90 -7.07
CA GLU A 638 -27.74 14.80 -7.97
C GLU A 638 -29.04 14.64 -7.18
N GLY A 639 -29.04 13.93 -6.05
CA GLY A 639 -30.20 13.82 -5.16
C GLY A 639 -30.67 15.14 -4.50
N ARG A 640 -30.05 16.29 -4.79
CA ARG A 640 -30.58 17.63 -4.44
C ARG A 640 -31.42 18.28 -5.54
N ALA A 641 -31.35 17.79 -6.78
CA ALA A 641 -32.15 18.27 -7.88
C ALA A 641 -33.35 17.33 -8.04
N GLU A 642 -34.55 17.86 -7.81
CA GLU A 642 -35.86 17.19 -7.98
C GLU A 642 -36.31 16.24 -6.85
N ARG A 643 -36.74 16.84 -5.74
CA ARG A 643 -38.05 16.59 -5.11
C ARG A 643 -38.66 17.90 -4.65
#